data_AF-A0A2V9F946-F1
#
_entry.id   AF-A0A2V9F946-F1
#
_cell.length_a   1.000
_cell.length_b   1.000
_cell.length_c   1.000
_cell.angle_alpha   90.00
_cell.angle_beta   90.00
_cell.angle_gamma   90.00
#
_symmetry.space_group_name_H-M   'P 1'
#
loop_
_entity.id
_entity.type
_entity.pdbx_description
1 polymer ?
#
loop_
_entity_poly.entity_id
_entity_poly.type
_entity_poly.pdbx_seq_one_letter_code
_entity_poly.pdbx_strand_id
1 'polypeptide(L)'
;RLQLQFNAAVPEFTLTEADHPVELYSALFQSMTDVDGRAIGRCREELEQEGFHPLINGATSGFLKRLVVQLSPRGELLEDRAPAGEATDPQIGRDPILFLRGRTLGFAAAIEGILADLRTREDLPWSLLNIVGEESPLPDTAETDPSTDRYSEAEAGVLLSKPANPEQIRIAKQLEEYGGVLVQGPPGTGKTHTIGNLIGHLLAQGKSVLVTSHTTKALRMVRHHIVPELRPLCVSLLESDLDSRKQLESAVGSIAERLSRADAGSLEIEWKKLEAERSELLKKLDDVRNQFADARADEYRDMVIAGKSWAPADAARKVAQEKETLGWIPGPVAAVAPLPLSPPELADLYRTNVTVTREDETELSGHLPELHDLPRPEDFEASVSERNRLGMEDLELRSDLWQASSSPGSPHDLESLASSLTQAAEPLSGKEKWKLAAVYAGKYGDAHRQPWDQLVSFVRLVHREAANAQESFVKYGPQLSDSSSLEDQERIAGEILGHLENGGKLGSFTLLTHKSWSHFIESARVNNAHPRLPEHFHALRKLSHLKTLRQDLAGRWDRQVAVLGTLPSTDMGEEVEKTLMQFCDSIDNCLGWYEHTWLPLEQQLEDLGFRWEKFLAEQPAVVGPDGELVRIGRAVHNSLLPILDSRYKKLKLLQLEEEIRDLKNLLKLAARLAKSSKATAKLLAAVKDEDANQYRDAYERLLELKSRQADLDLRRALLTKLEGAAPAWARVIRDRTGVHGRGEPPRDPAAAWIWRQLNDELDRRAGVSLEGLQTKSEKLREQLRRVTVGLIDQRAWSAQARRTSSRQRQALVGWLDTIRRIGKGHGIRVSLLRAEAARKMSECRSAVPVWVMPLSRVVENFDPRTTRFDVVIIDEASQSDVMA
;
A
#
# COMPACT_ATOMS: atom_id res chain seq x y z
N ARG A 1 26.85 -53.62 -63.33
CA ARG A 1 27.42 -52.79 -64.46
C ARG A 1 28.94 -52.66 -64.28
N LEU A 2 29.73 -52.37 -65.32
CA LEU A 2 31.19 -52.16 -65.22
C LEU A 2 31.51 -50.65 -65.07
N GLN A 3 32.48 -50.30 -64.23
CA GLN A 3 33.05 -48.97 -64.10
C GLN A 3 34.35 -48.90 -64.90
N LEU A 4 34.43 -47.94 -65.82
CA LEU A 4 35.65 -47.62 -66.54
C LEU A 4 36.50 -46.70 -65.66
N GLN A 5 37.69 -47.15 -65.27
CA GLN A 5 38.67 -46.34 -64.54
C GLN A 5 39.82 -46.03 -65.48
N PHE A 6 40.13 -44.74 -65.65
CA PHE A 6 41.32 -44.33 -66.37
C PHE A 6 42.46 -44.15 -65.38
N ASN A 7 43.54 -44.90 -65.56
CA ASN A 7 44.78 -44.66 -64.85
C ASN A 7 45.63 -43.69 -65.69
N ALA A 8 45.82 -42.45 -65.21
CA ALA A 8 46.65 -41.50 -65.93
C ALA A 8 48.16 -41.82 -65.85
N ALA A 9 48.58 -42.61 -64.85
CA ALA A 9 49.98 -42.96 -64.65
C ALA A 9 50.45 -44.13 -65.55
N VAL A 10 49.51 -44.98 -65.97
CA VAL A 10 49.70 -46.03 -66.97
C VAL A 10 48.49 -45.88 -67.90
N PRO A 11 48.61 -45.30 -69.11
CA PRO A 11 47.50 -44.83 -69.94
C PRO A 11 46.62 -45.99 -70.43
N GLU A 12 45.85 -46.52 -69.49
CA GLU A 12 45.11 -47.75 -69.55
C GLU A 12 43.72 -47.47 -68.96
N PHE A 13 42.72 -48.04 -69.60
CA PHE A 13 41.39 -48.11 -69.06
C PHE A 13 41.19 -49.48 -68.42
N THR A 14 40.96 -49.51 -67.12
CA THR A 14 40.60 -50.73 -66.40
C THR A 14 39.09 -50.76 -66.22
N LEU A 15 38.46 -51.85 -66.68
CA LEU A 15 37.07 -52.15 -66.37
C LEU A 15 37.01 -52.87 -65.03
N THR A 16 36.50 -52.19 -64.02
CA THR A 16 36.25 -52.77 -62.69
C THR A 16 34.77 -53.04 -62.51
N GLU A 17 34.41 -54.09 -61.78
CA GLU A 17 33.03 -54.35 -61.43
C GLU A 17 32.47 -53.19 -60.58
N ALA A 18 31.35 -52.59 -61.01
CA ALA A 18 30.66 -51.55 -60.26
C ALA A 18 29.60 -52.17 -59.35
N ASP A 19 29.24 -51.46 -58.27
CA ASP A 19 28.26 -51.89 -57.27
C ASP A 19 26.79 -51.87 -57.76
N HIS A 20 26.58 -51.85 -59.07
CA HIS A 20 25.26 -51.86 -59.69
C HIS A 20 24.76 -53.29 -59.89
N PRO A 21 23.49 -53.58 -59.57
CA PRO A 21 22.90 -54.90 -59.79
C PRO A 21 22.98 -55.30 -61.27
N VAL A 22 22.91 -56.60 -61.51
CA VAL A 22 22.80 -57.16 -62.87
C VAL A 22 21.39 -56.93 -63.36
N GLU A 23 21.24 -56.50 -64.60
CA GLU A 23 19.96 -56.09 -65.18
C GLU A 23 19.60 -57.00 -66.36
N LEU A 24 18.36 -57.46 -66.42
CA LEU A 24 17.78 -58.07 -67.62
C LEU A 24 17.17 -56.96 -68.48
N TYR A 25 17.63 -56.82 -69.73
CA TYR A 25 17.10 -55.81 -70.63
C TYR A 25 15.75 -56.23 -71.21
N SER A 26 14.67 -56.01 -70.44
CA SER A 26 13.34 -56.53 -70.73
C SER A 26 12.55 -55.73 -71.77
N ALA A 27 13.02 -54.55 -72.18
CA ALA A 27 12.35 -53.70 -73.17
C ALA A 27 12.15 -54.42 -74.51
N LEU A 28 13.06 -55.33 -74.88
CA LEU A 28 12.96 -56.14 -76.10
C LEU A 28 11.78 -57.14 -76.08
N PHE A 29 11.33 -57.55 -74.90
CA PHE A 29 10.22 -58.51 -74.76
C PHE A 29 8.85 -57.81 -74.72
N GLN A 30 8.80 -56.50 -74.50
CA GLN A 30 7.53 -55.75 -74.41
C GLN A 30 6.79 -55.69 -75.75
N SER A 31 7.49 -55.86 -76.87
CA SER A 31 6.92 -55.87 -78.22
C SER A 31 6.50 -57.25 -78.72
N MET A 32 6.73 -58.32 -77.94
CA MET A 32 6.39 -59.70 -78.33
C MET A 32 5.06 -60.10 -77.70
N THR A 33 4.03 -60.34 -78.52
CA THR A 33 2.66 -60.66 -78.05
C THR A 33 2.55 -62.01 -77.36
N ASP A 34 3.47 -62.93 -77.64
CA ASP A 34 3.41 -64.32 -77.22
C ASP A 34 4.23 -64.59 -75.94
N VAL A 35 4.80 -63.54 -75.33
CA VAL A 35 5.61 -63.61 -74.10
C VAL A 35 4.81 -63.10 -72.90
N ASP A 36 4.69 -63.92 -71.85
CA ASP A 36 4.03 -63.51 -70.60
C ASP A 36 4.87 -62.48 -69.83
N GLY A 37 4.43 -61.22 -69.84
CA GLY A 37 5.08 -60.13 -69.12
C GLY A 37 5.22 -60.37 -67.60
N ARG A 38 4.33 -61.15 -66.97
CA ARG A 38 4.45 -61.52 -65.55
C ARG A 38 5.55 -62.55 -65.30
N ALA A 39 5.84 -63.42 -66.27
CA ALA A 39 6.95 -64.35 -66.20
C ALA A 39 8.29 -63.61 -66.33
N ILE A 40 8.39 -62.66 -67.26
CA ILE A 40 9.57 -61.78 -67.41
C ILE A 40 9.78 -60.92 -66.16
N GLY A 41 8.70 -60.41 -65.55
CA GLY A 41 8.75 -59.69 -64.27
C GLY A 41 9.34 -60.55 -63.13
N ARG A 42 8.90 -61.80 -63.00
CA ARG A 42 9.44 -62.75 -62.01
C ARG A 42 10.92 -63.07 -62.24
N CYS A 43 11.34 -63.25 -63.50
CA CYS A 43 12.75 -63.44 -63.83
C CYS A 43 13.60 -62.21 -63.47
N ARG A 44 13.05 -61.00 -63.60
CA ARG A 44 13.75 -59.77 -63.17
C ARG A 44 13.90 -59.71 -61.65
N GLU A 45 12.86 -60.06 -60.90
CA GLU A 45 12.91 -60.12 -59.44
C GLU A 45 13.89 -61.19 -58.94
N GLU A 46 13.91 -62.38 -59.56
CA GLU A 46 14.87 -63.45 -59.27
C GLU A 46 16.31 -62.99 -59.52
N LEU A 47 16.56 -62.27 -60.63
CA LEU A 47 17.87 -61.72 -60.98
C LEU A 47 18.35 -60.68 -59.95
N GLU A 48 17.45 -59.82 -59.46
CA GLU A 48 17.73 -58.80 -58.45
C GLU A 48 17.99 -59.41 -57.06
N GLN A 49 17.33 -60.51 -56.71
CA GLN A 49 17.44 -61.14 -55.38
C GLN A 49 18.62 -62.12 -55.24
N GLU A 50 18.89 -62.94 -56.26
CA GLU A 50 19.88 -64.02 -56.15
C GLU A 50 21.31 -63.61 -56.57
N GLY A 51 21.49 -62.44 -57.19
CA GLY A 51 22.82 -61.84 -57.41
C GLY A 51 23.70 -62.61 -58.42
N PHE A 52 23.12 -63.12 -59.51
CA PHE A 52 23.85 -63.82 -60.57
C PHE A 52 24.92 -62.93 -61.22
N HIS A 53 26.11 -63.47 -61.51
CA HIS A 53 27.18 -62.73 -62.21
C HIS A 53 27.20 -63.09 -63.71
N PRO A 54 27.20 -62.11 -64.63
CA PRO A 54 26.98 -62.34 -66.07
C PRO A 54 28.13 -63.13 -66.74
N LEU A 55 29.33 -63.11 -66.17
CA LEU A 55 30.52 -63.79 -66.71
C LEU A 55 30.86 -65.12 -65.98
N ILE A 56 30.14 -65.49 -64.92
CA ILE A 56 30.43 -66.73 -64.16
C ILE A 56 29.48 -67.84 -64.60
N ASN A 57 30.05 -68.98 -65.01
CA ASN A 57 29.29 -70.19 -65.33
C ASN A 57 28.67 -70.81 -64.07
N GLY A 58 27.54 -71.53 -64.21
CA GLY A 58 26.87 -72.22 -63.10
C GLY A 58 25.47 -71.67 -62.81
N ALA A 59 25.31 -70.89 -61.74
CA ALA A 59 24.00 -70.34 -61.34
C ALA A 59 23.35 -69.49 -62.45
N THR A 60 24.14 -68.68 -63.15
CA THR A 60 23.71 -67.88 -64.30
C THR A 60 23.25 -68.76 -65.48
N SER A 61 23.83 -69.94 -65.68
CA SER A 61 23.38 -70.91 -66.71
C SER A 61 22.00 -71.45 -66.38
N GLY A 62 21.77 -71.79 -65.10
CA GLY A 62 20.47 -72.21 -64.62
C GLY A 62 19.39 -71.14 -64.83
N PHE A 63 19.72 -69.88 -64.54
CA PHE A 63 18.83 -68.75 -64.79
C PHE A 63 18.51 -68.58 -66.30
N LEU A 64 19.52 -68.53 -67.17
CA LEU A 64 19.32 -68.34 -68.61
C LEU A 64 18.53 -69.50 -69.24
N LYS A 65 18.72 -70.74 -68.75
CA LYS A 65 17.96 -71.91 -69.20
C LYS A 65 16.49 -71.82 -68.79
N ARG A 66 16.19 -71.32 -67.58
CA ARG A 66 14.80 -71.03 -67.18
C ARG A 66 14.22 -69.92 -68.04
N LEU A 67 14.97 -68.85 -68.27
CA LEU A 67 14.54 -67.71 -69.06
C LEU A 67 14.16 -68.10 -70.50
N VAL A 68 15.00 -68.89 -71.19
CA VAL A 68 14.69 -69.29 -72.58
C VAL A 68 13.46 -70.19 -72.68
N VAL A 69 13.23 -71.06 -71.68
CA VAL A 69 12.03 -71.91 -71.61
C VAL A 69 10.76 -71.09 -71.33
N GLN A 70 10.86 -69.98 -70.59
CA GLN A 70 9.75 -69.04 -70.42
C GLN A 70 9.41 -68.28 -71.71
N LEU A 71 10.38 -68.11 -72.63
CA LEU A 71 10.16 -67.49 -73.93
C LEU A 71 9.54 -68.48 -74.95
N SER A 72 9.96 -69.75 -74.94
CA SER A 72 9.32 -70.83 -75.69
C SER A 72 9.61 -72.19 -75.05
N PRO A 73 8.64 -73.13 -74.99
CA PRO A 73 8.86 -74.48 -74.47
C PRO A 73 9.98 -75.27 -75.18
N ARG A 74 10.30 -74.91 -76.43
CA ARG A 74 11.39 -75.52 -77.22
C ARG A 74 12.64 -74.65 -77.31
N GLY A 75 12.70 -73.58 -76.51
CA GLY A 75 13.83 -72.67 -76.48
C GLY A 75 15.14 -73.35 -76.01
N GLU A 76 16.26 -72.94 -76.58
CA GLU A 76 17.57 -73.57 -76.38
C GLU A 76 18.61 -72.59 -75.83
N LEU A 77 19.42 -73.04 -74.87
CA LEU A 77 20.57 -72.28 -74.37
C LEU A 77 21.87 -72.81 -74.99
N LEU A 78 22.57 -71.95 -75.73
CA LEU A 78 23.89 -72.20 -76.30
C LEU A 78 24.96 -71.64 -75.35
N GLU A 79 25.61 -72.51 -74.58
CA GLU A 79 26.57 -72.09 -73.54
C GLU A 79 27.89 -71.52 -74.08
N ASP A 80 28.35 -72.03 -75.23
CA ASP A 80 29.71 -71.75 -75.74
C ASP A 80 29.74 -70.89 -77.01
N ARG A 81 28.58 -70.39 -77.48
CA ARG A 81 28.50 -69.59 -78.71
C ARG A 81 27.26 -68.69 -78.76
N ALA A 82 27.35 -67.63 -79.55
CA ALA A 82 26.19 -66.86 -80.00
C ALA A 82 25.31 -67.69 -80.97
N PRO A 83 23.99 -67.43 -81.04
CA PRO A 83 23.12 -68.00 -82.07
C PRO A 83 23.56 -67.54 -83.48
N ALA A 84 23.56 -68.45 -84.45
CA ALA A 84 24.19 -68.24 -85.77
C ALA A 84 23.25 -67.78 -86.90
N GLY A 85 22.05 -67.26 -86.57
CA GLY A 85 21.07 -66.81 -87.54
C GLY A 85 19.64 -66.96 -87.04
N GLU A 86 18.65 -66.81 -87.93
CA GLU A 86 17.24 -67.03 -87.60
C GLU A 86 16.96 -68.51 -87.32
N ALA A 87 16.27 -68.78 -86.21
CA ALA A 87 15.79 -70.09 -85.80
C ALA A 87 14.28 -70.03 -85.54
N THR A 88 13.58 -71.16 -85.71
CA THR A 88 12.14 -71.27 -85.45
C THR A 88 11.77 -71.15 -83.97
N ASP A 89 12.71 -71.47 -83.07
CA ASP A 89 12.57 -71.38 -81.63
C ASP A 89 13.64 -70.43 -81.06
N PRO A 90 13.34 -69.67 -79.99
CA PRO A 90 14.27 -68.71 -79.41
C PRO A 90 15.50 -69.42 -78.83
N GLN A 91 16.67 -68.91 -79.20
CA GLN A 91 17.95 -69.36 -78.68
C GLN A 91 18.61 -68.24 -77.88
N ILE A 92 19.06 -68.55 -76.67
CA ILE A 92 19.94 -67.66 -75.89
C ILE A 92 21.35 -68.20 -76.05
N GLY A 93 22.28 -67.38 -76.54
CA GLY A 93 23.70 -67.72 -76.57
C GLY A 93 24.53 -66.80 -75.69
N ARG A 94 25.69 -67.27 -75.25
CA ARG A 94 26.65 -66.44 -74.51
C ARG A 94 27.67 -65.83 -75.45
N ASP A 95 27.67 -64.50 -75.51
CA ASP A 95 28.69 -63.72 -76.19
C ASP A 95 28.94 -62.41 -75.42
N PRO A 96 29.95 -62.36 -74.54
CA PRO A 96 30.21 -61.18 -73.72
C PRO A 96 30.64 -59.99 -74.58
N ILE A 97 29.73 -59.04 -74.78
CA ILE A 97 30.02 -57.80 -75.52
C ILE A 97 30.12 -56.59 -74.60
N LEU A 98 31.05 -55.70 -74.91
CA LEU A 98 31.10 -54.34 -74.38
C LEU A 98 30.41 -53.41 -75.37
N PHE A 99 29.30 -52.79 -74.96
CA PHE A 99 28.61 -51.81 -75.78
C PHE A 99 28.40 -50.50 -75.00
N LEU A 100 28.49 -49.39 -75.72
CA LEU A 100 28.29 -48.05 -75.16
C LEU A 100 26.84 -47.62 -75.40
N ARG A 101 26.18 -47.08 -74.37
CA ARG A 101 24.81 -46.58 -74.47
C ARG A 101 24.66 -45.30 -73.66
N GLY A 102 23.81 -44.38 -74.13
CA GLY A 102 23.31 -43.28 -73.30
C GLY A 102 22.62 -43.81 -72.05
N ARG A 103 22.90 -43.23 -70.89
CA ARG A 103 22.30 -43.66 -69.61
C ARG A 103 20.78 -43.46 -69.69
N THR A 104 20.01 -44.53 -69.55
CA THR A 104 18.59 -44.41 -69.16
C THR A 104 18.57 -44.06 -67.69
N LEU A 105 18.42 -42.76 -67.38
CA LEU A 105 18.54 -42.18 -66.04
C LEU A 105 17.40 -42.59 -65.07
N GLY A 106 16.70 -43.70 -65.30
CA GLY A 106 15.63 -44.19 -64.42
C GLY A 106 14.34 -43.35 -64.42
N PHE A 107 14.29 -42.23 -65.14
CA PHE A 107 13.12 -41.34 -65.18
C PHE A 107 11.81 -42.03 -65.56
N ALA A 108 11.83 -42.94 -66.55
CA ALA A 108 10.62 -43.65 -66.95
C ALA A 108 10.02 -44.48 -65.80
N ALA A 109 10.86 -45.24 -65.09
CA ALA A 109 10.43 -46.02 -63.93
C ALA A 109 9.98 -45.13 -62.77
N ALA A 110 10.64 -43.98 -62.55
CA ALA A 110 10.26 -43.01 -61.54
C ALA A 110 8.90 -42.36 -61.87
N ILE A 111 8.65 -41.95 -63.11
CA ILE A 111 7.38 -41.38 -63.56
C ILE A 111 6.25 -42.40 -63.43
N GLU A 112 6.46 -43.65 -63.86
CA GLU A 112 5.49 -44.73 -63.66
C GLU A 112 5.19 -44.94 -62.16
N GLY A 113 6.22 -44.87 -61.31
CA GLY A 113 6.08 -44.93 -59.86
C GLY A 113 5.25 -43.77 -59.29
N ILE A 114 5.51 -42.53 -59.73
CA ILE A 114 4.74 -41.34 -59.34
C ILE A 114 3.28 -41.49 -59.77
N LEU A 115 3.02 -41.92 -61.01
CA LEU A 115 1.67 -42.14 -61.53
C LEU A 115 0.93 -43.24 -60.76
N ALA A 116 1.64 -44.27 -60.31
CA ALA A 116 1.06 -45.31 -59.45
C ALA A 116 0.67 -44.77 -58.06
N ASP A 117 1.52 -43.94 -57.43
CA ASP A 117 1.23 -43.31 -56.12
C ASP A 117 0.05 -42.32 -56.22
N LEU A 118 0.05 -41.45 -57.24
CA LEU A 118 -0.99 -40.45 -57.46
C LEU A 118 -2.40 -41.04 -57.61
N ARG A 119 -2.52 -42.28 -58.11
CA ARG A 119 -3.83 -42.96 -58.26
C ARG A 119 -4.52 -43.27 -56.93
N THR A 120 -3.75 -43.38 -55.85
CA THR A 120 -4.26 -43.79 -54.53
C THR A 120 -4.09 -42.72 -53.46
N ARG A 121 -3.51 -41.57 -53.80
CA ARG A 121 -3.07 -40.55 -52.85
C ARG A 121 -4.07 -39.41 -52.72
N GLU A 122 -4.37 -39.03 -51.48
CA GLU A 122 -5.32 -37.94 -51.16
C GLU A 122 -4.63 -36.68 -50.59
N ASP A 123 -3.36 -36.76 -50.17
CA ASP A 123 -2.63 -35.70 -49.47
C ASP A 123 -1.62 -34.94 -50.38
N LEU A 124 -2.13 -34.20 -51.37
CA LEU A 124 -1.29 -33.41 -52.29
C LEU A 124 -1.02 -31.98 -51.75
N PRO A 125 0.23 -31.46 -51.87
CA PRO A 125 0.54 -30.09 -51.47
C PRO A 125 -0.21 -29.04 -52.29
N TRP A 126 -0.83 -28.06 -51.63
CA TRP A 126 -1.52 -26.95 -52.30
C TRP A 126 -0.62 -26.16 -53.24
N SER A 127 0.67 -26.02 -52.94
CA SER A 127 1.62 -25.35 -53.84
C SER A 127 1.80 -26.05 -55.18
N LEU A 128 1.59 -27.38 -55.27
CA LEU A 128 1.59 -28.12 -56.53
C LEU A 128 0.22 -28.09 -57.21
N LEU A 129 -0.87 -28.12 -56.44
CA LEU A 129 -2.25 -28.00 -56.93
C LEU A 129 -2.50 -26.62 -57.57
N ASN A 130 -1.95 -25.55 -56.97
CA ASN A 130 -1.98 -24.20 -57.53
C ASN A 130 -1.28 -24.11 -58.91
N ILE A 131 -0.20 -24.88 -59.14
CA ILE A 131 0.51 -24.90 -60.43
C ILE A 131 -0.37 -25.51 -61.54
N VAL A 132 -1.25 -26.46 -61.19
CA VAL A 132 -2.19 -27.10 -62.12
C VAL A 132 -3.56 -26.41 -62.18
N GLY A 133 -3.75 -25.31 -61.45
CA GLY A 133 -4.94 -24.44 -61.54
C GLY A 133 -6.04 -24.69 -60.51
N GLU A 134 -5.77 -25.48 -59.46
CA GLU A 134 -6.70 -25.66 -58.33
C GLU A 134 -6.44 -24.56 -57.28
N GLU A 135 -7.50 -23.88 -56.82
CA GLU A 135 -7.40 -22.78 -55.84
C GLU A 135 -7.36 -23.31 -54.40
N SER A 136 -6.44 -22.78 -53.58
CA SER A 136 -6.35 -23.12 -52.16
C SER A 136 -7.52 -22.52 -51.37
N PRO A 137 -8.07 -23.23 -50.35
CA PRO A 137 -9.12 -22.70 -49.48
C PRO A 137 -8.63 -21.65 -48.46
N LEU A 138 -7.34 -21.29 -48.47
CA LEU A 138 -6.79 -20.22 -47.62
C LEU A 138 -7.22 -18.85 -48.17
N PRO A 139 -7.85 -17.98 -47.36
CA PRO A 139 -8.29 -16.67 -47.84
C PRO A 139 -7.10 -15.80 -48.23
N ASP A 140 -7.22 -15.12 -49.38
CA ASP A 140 -6.38 -13.97 -49.75
C ASP A 140 -6.55 -12.87 -48.69
N THR A 141 -5.66 -12.85 -47.70
CA THR A 141 -5.57 -11.71 -46.81
C THR A 141 -4.76 -10.62 -47.49
N ALA A 142 -5.49 -9.56 -47.82
CA ALA A 142 -5.08 -8.38 -48.55
C ALA A 142 -3.72 -7.80 -48.14
N GLU A 143 -3.03 -7.23 -49.13
CA GLU A 143 -1.93 -6.27 -49.00
C GLU A 143 -2.20 -5.28 -47.85
N THR A 144 -1.72 -5.61 -46.66
CA THR A 144 -1.70 -4.67 -45.53
C THR A 144 -0.34 -4.04 -45.55
N ASP A 145 -0.30 -2.75 -45.89
CA ASP A 145 0.89 -1.92 -45.82
C ASP A 145 1.52 -2.06 -44.42
N PRO A 146 2.71 -2.66 -44.29
CA PRO A 146 3.21 -3.07 -42.99
C PRO A 146 3.76 -1.86 -42.25
N SER A 147 2.98 -1.34 -41.30
CA SER A 147 3.47 -0.50 -40.21
C SER A 147 4.70 -1.16 -39.56
N THR A 148 5.72 -0.36 -39.29
CA THR A 148 7.07 -0.77 -38.85
C THR A 148 7.08 -1.66 -37.60
N ASP A 149 6.04 -1.58 -36.75
CA ASP A 149 5.94 -2.36 -35.50
C ASP A 149 5.70 -3.87 -35.70
N ARG A 150 5.07 -4.31 -36.80
CA ARG A 150 4.87 -5.75 -37.07
C ARG A 150 6.14 -6.48 -37.52
N TYR A 151 7.21 -5.75 -37.86
CA TYR A 151 8.47 -6.37 -38.27
C TYR A 151 9.20 -7.06 -37.12
N SER A 152 9.11 -6.54 -35.89
CA SER A 152 9.90 -7.00 -34.73
C SER A 152 9.45 -8.37 -34.19
N GLU A 153 8.14 -8.57 -33.97
CA GLU A 153 7.62 -9.85 -33.45
C GLU A 153 7.71 -10.97 -34.50
N ALA A 154 7.51 -10.66 -35.78
CA ALA A 154 7.56 -11.65 -36.85
C ALA A 154 9.00 -12.04 -37.25
N GLU A 155 10.03 -11.23 -36.96
CA GLU A 155 11.45 -11.63 -37.10
C GLU A 155 11.87 -12.66 -36.04
N ALA A 156 11.16 -12.73 -34.91
CA ALA A 156 11.50 -13.66 -33.84
C ALA A 156 11.32 -15.14 -34.23
N GLY A 157 10.38 -15.47 -35.12
CA GLY A 157 10.12 -16.86 -35.55
C GLY A 157 11.14 -17.45 -36.52
N VAL A 158 11.82 -16.59 -37.30
CA VAL A 158 12.73 -17.04 -38.36
C VAL A 158 14.13 -17.28 -37.79
N LEU A 159 14.63 -18.51 -37.97
CA LEU A 159 15.92 -18.97 -37.42
C LEU A 159 16.97 -19.09 -38.52
N LEU A 160 17.72 -18.02 -38.75
CA LEU A 160 18.78 -17.99 -39.77
C LEU A 160 20.16 -18.15 -39.12
N SER A 161 20.96 -19.09 -39.66
CA SER A 161 22.28 -19.44 -39.11
C SER A 161 23.39 -18.44 -39.44
N LYS A 162 23.15 -17.55 -40.42
CA LYS A 162 24.08 -16.52 -40.91
C LYS A 162 23.38 -15.19 -41.10
N PRO A 163 24.13 -14.06 -41.14
CA PRO A 163 23.57 -12.75 -41.38
C PRO A 163 22.69 -12.74 -42.63
N ALA A 164 21.50 -12.19 -42.51
CA ALA A 164 20.51 -12.15 -43.56
C ALA A 164 19.99 -10.73 -43.73
N ASN A 165 19.61 -10.40 -44.97
CA ASN A 165 18.91 -9.16 -45.27
C ASN A 165 17.39 -9.35 -45.08
N PRO A 166 16.61 -8.26 -45.04
CA PRO A 166 15.16 -8.36 -44.89
C PRO A 166 14.47 -9.24 -45.95
N GLU A 167 14.96 -9.23 -47.19
CA GLU A 167 14.42 -10.06 -48.27
C GLU A 167 14.59 -11.56 -48.01
N GLN A 168 15.72 -11.99 -47.45
CA GLN A 168 15.95 -13.39 -47.08
C GLN A 168 15.04 -13.86 -45.94
N ILE A 169 14.69 -12.96 -45.01
CA ILE A 169 13.72 -13.24 -43.96
C ILE A 169 12.32 -13.39 -44.56
N ARG A 170 11.95 -12.53 -45.53
CA ARG A 170 10.67 -12.63 -46.25
C ARG A 170 10.51 -13.95 -46.99
N ILE A 171 11.56 -14.43 -47.66
CA ILE A 171 11.53 -15.73 -48.36
C ILE A 171 11.16 -16.88 -47.41
N ALA A 172 11.72 -16.90 -46.19
CA ALA A 172 11.39 -17.93 -45.19
C ALA A 172 9.92 -17.85 -44.76
N LYS A 173 9.40 -16.63 -44.54
CA LYS A 173 7.99 -16.41 -44.16
C LYS A 173 7.02 -16.82 -45.26
N GLN A 174 7.27 -16.39 -46.50
CA GLN A 174 6.43 -16.76 -47.64
C GLN A 174 6.38 -18.28 -47.86
N LEU A 175 7.50 -18.97 -47.62
CA LEU A 175 7.54 -20.43 -47.68
C LEU A 175 6.66 -21.09 -46.60
N GLU A 176 6.59 -20.53 -45.39
CA GLU A 176 5.71 -21.03 -44.32
C GLU A 176 4.23 -20.75 -44.60
N GLU A 177 3.91 -19.57 -45.12
CA GLU A 177 2.55 -19.09 -45.31
C GLU A 177 1.88 -19.70 -46.56
N TYR A 178 2.60 -19.75 -47.68
CA TYR A 178 2.04 -20.13 -48.99
C TYR A 178 2.50 -21.51 -49.48
N GLY A 179 3.40 -22.18 -48.77
CA GLY A 179 3.88 -23.52 -49.11
C GLY A 179 4.76 -23.61 -50.38
N GLY A 180 5.10 -22.47 -50.98
CA GLY A 180 5.98 -22.36 -52.16
C GLY A 180 6.43 -20.92 -52.38
N VAL A 181 7.67 -20.74 -52.84
CA VAL A 181 8.25 -19.41 -53.11
C VAL A 181 9.17 -19.45 -54.33
N LEU A 182 9.01 -18.48 -55.24
CA LEU A 182 9.89 -18.31 -56.40
C LEU A 182 10.92 -17.22 -56.11
N VAL A 183 12.20 -17.59 -56.01
CA VAL A 183 13.28 -16.65 -55.72
C VAL A 183 14.02 -16.25 -56.99
N GLN A 184 13.74 -15.04 -57.49
CA GLN A 184 14.44 -14.45 -58.62
C GLN A 184 15.50 -13.44 -58.15
N GLY A 185 16.62 -13.39 -58.85
CA GLY A 185 17.71 -12.48 -58.50
C GLY A 185 18.86 -12.53 -59.52
N PRO A 186 19.56 -11.42 -59.77
CA PRO A 186 20.77 -11.37 -60.59
C PRO A 186 21.83 -12.39 -60.13
N PRO A 187 22.75 -12.84 -61.00
CA PRO A 187 23.85 -13.69 -60.60
C PRO A 187 24.71 -13.02 -59.51
N GLY A 188 25.04 -13.75 -58.44
CA GLY A 188 25.85 -13.24 -57.32
C GLY A 188 25.06 -12.66 -56.13
N THR A 189 23.73 -12.56 -56.18
CA THR A 189 22.91 -11.99 -55.07
C THR A 189 22.68 -12.93 -53.88
N GLY A 190 23.55 -13.92 -53.68
CA GLY A 190 23.53 -14.77 -52.50
C GLY A 190 22.43 -15.84 -52.45
N LYS A 191 21.86 -16.27 -53.59
CA LYS A 191 20.84 -17.36 -53.62
C LYS A 191 21.31 -18.63 -52.91
N THR A 192 22.53 -19.10 -53.19
CA THR A 192 23.12 -20.26 -52.51
C THR A 192 23.31 -20.03 -51.01
N HIS A 193 23.56 -18.78 -50.60
CA HIS A 193 23.61 -18.40 -49.19
C HIS A 193 22.22 -18.46 -48.54
N THR A 194 21.19 -18.01 -49.25
CA THR A 194 19.78 -18.15 -48.84
C THR A 194 19.40 -19.61 -48.66
N ILE A 195 19.78 -20.50 -49.58
CA ILE A 195 19.56 -21.96 -49.45
C ILE A 195 20.16 -22.49 -48.15
N GLY A 196 21.42 -22.14 -47.83
CA GLY A 196 22.05 -22.58 -46.58
C GLY A 196 21.33 -22.08 -45.31
N ASN A 197 20.85 -20.84 -45.34
CA ASN A 197 20.09 -20.23 -44.25
C ASN A 197 18.69 -20.87 -44.09
N LEU A 198 18.00 -21.15 -45.19
CA LEU A 198 16.72 -21.86 -45.22
C LEU A 198 16.87 -23.30 -44.72
N ILE A 199 17.93 -24.02 -45.11
CA ILE A 199 18.20 -25.37 -44.60
C ILE A 199 18.29 -25.35 -43.06
N GLY A 200 19.00 -24.38 -42.48
CA GLY A 200 19.08 -24.24 -41.02
C GLY A 200 17.72 -24.02 -40.37
N HIS A 201 16.93 -23.11 -40.93
CA HIS A 201 15.57 -22.82 -40.45
C HIS A 201 14.63 -24.04 -40.55
N LEU A 202 14.62 -24.71 -41.69
CA LEU A 202 13.79 -25.90 -41.97
C LEU A 202 14.20 -27.09 -41.08
N LEU A 203 15.51 -27.28 -40.86
CA LEU A 203 15.99 -28.30 -39.94
C LEU A 203 15.57 -28.02 -38.50
N ALA A 204 15.57 -26.76 -38.07
CA ALA A 204 15.08 -26.38 -36.74
C ALA A 204 13.58 -26.66 -36.57
N GLN A 205 12.80 -26.69 -37.65
CA GLN A 205 11.40 -27.13 -37.65
C GLN A 205 11.25 -28.65 -37.72
N GLY A 206 12.35 -29.38 -37.85
CA GLY A 206 12.36 -30.81 -38.02
C GLY A 206 11.98 -31.27 -39.42
N LYS A 207 11.99 -30.41 -40.45
CA LYS A 207 11.64 -30.76 -41.83
C LYS A 207 12.78 -31.47 -42.56
N SER A 208 12.43 -32.40 -43.44
CA SER A 208 13.34 -33.06 -44.40
C SER A 208 13.43 -32.23 -45.68
N VAL A 209 14.65 -32.06 -46.20
CA VAL A 209 14.93 -31.15 -47.32
C VAL A 209 15.69 -31.88 -48.42
N LEU A 210 15.18 -31.80 -49.64
CA LEU A 210 15.91 -32.18 -50.85
C LEU A 210 16.38 -30.94 -51.58
N VAL A 211 17.68 -30.79 -51.79
CA VAL A 211 18.25 -29.76 -52.67
C VAL A 211 18.71 -30.43 -53.95
N THR A 212 18.09 -30.04 -55.06
CA THR A 212 18.36 -30.61 -56.39
C THR A 212 18.63 -29.50 -57.40
N SER A 213 19.34 -29.86 -58.46
CA SER A 213 19.62 -28.99 -59.60
C SER A 213 19.86 -29.86 -60.84
N HIS A 214 19.74 -29.25 -62.02
CA HIS A 214 20.14 -29.87 -63.28
C HIS A 214 21.67 -30.08 -63.32
N THR A 215 22.46 -29.15 -62.78
CA THR A 215 23.95 -29.22 -62.83
C THR A 215 24.56 -29.58 -61.46
N THR A 216 25.64 -30.37 -61.47
CA THR A 216 26.40 -30.69 -60.23
C THR A 216 27.15 -29.47 -59.68
N LYS A 217 27.48 -28.49 -60.52
CA LYS A 217 28.25 -27.29 -60.17
C LYS A 217 27.51 -26.40 -59.15
N ALA A 218 26.21 -26.20 -59.34
CA ALA A 218 25.38 -25.39 -58.44
C ALA A 218 25.34 -25.96 -57.01
N LEU A 219 25.29 -27.28 -56.90
CA LEU A 219 25.13 -27.99 -55.62
C LEU A 219 26.40 -28.04 -54.77
N ARG A 220 27.61 -27.94 -55.37
CA ARG A 220 28.90 -28.02 -54.65
C ARG A 220 29.07 -26.92 -53.59
N MET A 221 28.47 -25.75 -53.80
CA MET A 221 28.61 -24.60 -52.91
C MET A 221 27.63 -24.62 -51.72
N VAL A 222 26.50 -25.32 -51.84
CA VAL A 222 25.43 -25.34 -50.82
C VAL A 222 25.97 -25.77 -49.45
N ARG A 223 26.76 -26.85 -49.40
CA ARG A 223 27.33 -27.39 -48.15
C ARG A 223 28.26 -26.39 -47.42
N HIS A 224 28.98 -25.57 -48.16
CA HIS A 224 29.86 -24.54 -47.58
C HIS A 224 29.08 -23.41 -46.91
N HIS A 225 27.85 -23.15 -47.39
CA HIS A 225 26.97 -22.15 -46.81
C HIS A 225 26.23 -22.63 -45.54
N ILE A 226 26.25 -23.93 -45.24
CA ILE A 226 25.71 -24.51 -44.01
C ILE A 226 26.75 -24.42 -42.87
N VAL A 227 26.29 -24.03 -41.68
CA VAL A 227 27.15 -23.91 -40.49
C VAL A 227 27.69 -25.27 -40.03
N PRO A 228 28.92 -25.35 -39.49
CA PRO A 228 29.58 -26.62 -39.14
C PRO A 228 28.73 -27.59 -38.31
N GLU A 229 27.91 -27.07 -37.40
CA GLU A 229 27.04 -27.80 -36.47
C GLU A 229 25.96 -28.62 -37.19
N LEU A 230 25.47 -28.11 -38.33
CA LEU A 230 24.39 -28.73 -39.12
C LEU A 230 24.90 -29.54 -40.32
N ARG A 231 26.18 -29.40 -40.70
CA ARG A 231 26.78 -30.18 -41.81
C ARG A 231 26.64 -31.69 -41.66
N PRO A 232 26.69 -32.30 -40.45
CA PRO A 232 26.47 -33.73 -40.32
C PRO A 232 25.08 -34.20 -40.77
N LEU A 233 24.06 -33.34 -40.66
CA LEU A 233 22.68 -33.63 -41.08
C LEU A 233 22.47 -33.52 -42.59
N CYS A 234 23.50 -33.08 -43.33
CA CYS A 234 23.44 -32.80 -44.77
C CYS A 234 24.38 -33.72 -45.55
N VAL A 235 23.81 -34.60 -46.36
CA VAL A 235 24.54 -35.52 -47.22
C VAL A 235 24.54 -35.01 -48.66
N SER A 236 25.72 -34.95 -49.28
CA SER A 236 25.88 -34.55 -50.68
C SER A 236 26.34 -35.72 -51.54
N LEU A 237 25.54 -36.08 -52.55
CA LEU A 237 25.82 -37.16 -53.51
C LEU A 237 25.82 -36.56 -54.92
N LEU A 238 26.97 -36.08 -55.37
CA LEU A 238 27.11 -35.37 -56.66
C LEU A 238 27.61 -36.31 -57.76
N GLU A 239 28.73 -37.00 -57.53
CA GLU A 239 29.41 -37.88 -58.50
C GLU A 239 29.82 -39.22 -57.86
N SER A 240 30.18 -40.22 -58.68
CA SER A 240 30.59 -41.57 -58.21
C SER A 240 32.06 -41.62 -57.77
N ASP A 241 32.51 -40.60 -57.05
CA ASP A 241 33.91 -40.43 -56.67
C ASP A 241 34.15 -40.88 -55.22
N LEU A 242 35.39 -41.24 -54.93
CA LEU A 242 35.85 -41.65 -53.60
C LEU A 242 35.52 -40.59 -52.52
N ASP A 243 35.49 -39.32 -52.88
CA ASP A 243 35.20 -38.21 -51.96
C ASP A 243 33.72 -38.15 -51.56
N SER A 244 32.78 -38.40 -52.47
CA SER A 244 31.35 -38.48 -52.12
C SER A 244 31.06 -39.66 -51.18
N ARG A 245 31.78 -40.77 -51.33
CA ARG A 245 31.68 -41.93 -50.43
C ARG A 245 32.19 -41.63 -49.03
N LYS A 246 33.36 -40.99 -48.91
CA LYS A 246 33.91 -40.55 -47.62
C LYS A 246 33.00 -39.53 -46.93
N GLN A 247 32.39 -38.63 -47.71
CA GLN A 247 31.44 -37.64 -47.19
C GLN A 247 30.17 -38.28 -46.65
N LEU A 248 29.62 -39.28 -47.35
CA LEU A 248 28.47 -40.06 -46.89
C LEU A 248 28.83 -40.81 -45.60
N GLU A 249 29.97 -41.50 -45.57
CA GLU A 249 30.46 -42.23 -44.40
C GLU A 249 30.64 -41.32 -43.18
N SER A 250 31.27 -40.15 -43.37
CA SER A 250 31.49 -39.17 -42.31
C SER A 250 30.18 -38.57 -41.76
N ALA A 251 29.22 -38.25 -42.63
CA ALA A 251 27.92 -37.73 -42.23
C ALA A 251 27.09 -38.78 -41.48
N VAL A 252 26.98 -39.99 -42.03
CA VAL A 252 26.29 -41.13 -41.39
C VAL A 252 26.94 -41.50 -40.06
N GLY A 253 28.27 -41.50 -40.00
CA GLY A 253 29.05 -41.71 -38.78
C GLY A 253 28.72 -40.69 -37.69
N SER A 254 28.72 -39.42 -38.04
CA SER A 254 28.40 -38.32 -37.12
C SER A 254 26.94 -38.36 -36.65
N ILE A 255 26.00 -38.72 -37.54
CA ILE A 255 24.59 -38.92 -37.19
C ILE A 255 24.43 -40.08 -36.22
N ALA A 256 25.04 -41.24 -36.50
CA ALA A 256 24.94 -42.42 -35.64
C ALA A 256 25.55 -42.15 -34.25
N GLU A 257 26.73 -41.52 -34.19
CA GLU A 257 27.37 -41.15 -32.92
C GLU A 257 26.49 -40.19 -32.11
N ARG A 258 26.03 -39.09 -32.72
CA ARG A 258 25.25 -38.09 -32.00
C ARG A 258 23.87 -38.61 -31.61
N LEU A 259 23.19 -39.41 -32.43
CA LEU A 259 21.93 -40.06 -32.07
C LEU A 259 22.06 -41.13 -30.99
N SER A 260 23.23 -41.76 -30.84
CA SER A 260 23.48 -42.72 -29.75
C SER A 260 23.69 -42.05 -28.39
N ARG A 261 24.18 -40.80 -28.38
CA ARG A 261 24.38 -40.00 -27.17
C ARG A 261 23.21 -39.06 -26.86
N ALA A 262 22.42 -38.70 -27.86
CA ALA A 262 21.34 -37.73 -27.74
C ALA A 262 20.08 -38.33 -27.11
N ASP A 263 19.63 -37.72 -26.02
CA ASP A 263 18.27 -37.85 -25.51
C ASP A 263 17.40 -36.68 -26.01
N ALA A 264 16.27 -37.01 -26.65
CA ALA A 264 15.41 -36.00 -27.28
C ALA A 264 14.78 -35.03 -26.26
N GLY A 265 14.55 -35.48 -25.02
CA GLY A 265 14.02 -34.66 -23.93
C GLY A 265 15.06 -33.67 -23.41
N SER A 266 16.29 -34.13 -23.20
CA SER A 266 17.42 -33.29 -22.76
C SER A 266 17.74 -32.19 -23.80
N LEU A 267 17.74 -32.53 -25.09
CA LEU A 267 17.88 -31.54 -26.17
C LEU A 267 16.71 -30.55 -26.21
N GLU A 268 15.49 -30.99 -25.84
CA GLU A 268 14.32 -30.11 -25.76
C GLU A 268 14.43 -29.05 -24.66
N ILE A 269 14.92 -29.45 -23.49
CA ILE A 269 15.14 -28.54 -22.37
C ILE A 269 16.18 -27.47 -22.76
N GLU A 270 17.29 -27.88 -23.39
CA GLU A 270 18.36 -26.95 -23.76
C GLU A 270 17.92 -25.97 -24.85
N TRP A 271 17.17 -26.43 -25.88
CA TRP A 271 16.72 -25.50 -26.91
C TRP A 271 15.65 -24.54 -26.40
N LYS A 272 14.75 -24.94 -25.47
CA LYS A 272 13.81 -24.02 -24.82
C LYS A 272 14.52 -22.92 -24.04
N LYS A 273 15.62 -23.25 -23.37
CA LYS A 273 16.47 -22.28 -22.68
C LYS A 273 17.12 -21.29 -23.66
N LEU A 274 17.70 -21.79 -24.75
CA LEU A 274 18.28 -20.95 -25.80
C LEU A 274 17.23 -20.07 -26.50
N GLU A 275 15.99 -20.53 -26.64
CA GLU A 275 14.88 -19.73 -27.18
C GLU A 275 14.51 -18.57 -26.26
N ALA A 276 14.41 -18.81 -24.94
CA ALA A 276 14.17 -17.76 -23.96
C ALA A 276 15.30 -16.73 -23.95
N GLU A 277 16.56 -17.18 -23.96
CA GLU A 277 17.74 -16.30 -24.05
C GLU A 277 17.72 -15.46 -25.34
N ARG A 278 17.38 -16.08 -26.48
CA ARG A 278 17.25 -15.38 -27.76
C ARG A 278 16.19 -14.27 -27.70
N SER A 279 15.03 -14.56 -27.10
CA SER A 279 13.95 -13.57 -26.93
C SER A 279 14.39 -12.38 -26.06
N GLU A 280 15.11 -12.65 -24.95
CA GLU A 280 15.64 -11.60 -24.09
C GLU A 280 16.70 -10.75 -24.81
N LEU A 281 17.58 -11.36 -25.61
CA LEU A 281 18.58 -10.66 -26.42
C LEU A 281 17.93 -9.76 -27.48
N LEU A 282 16.86 -10.23 -28.14
CA LEU A 282 16.10 -9.41 -29.10
C LEU A 282 15.50 -8.18 -28.43
N LYS A 283 14.86 -8.33 -27.25
CA LYS A 283 14.32 -7.20 -26.47
C LYS A 283 15.40 -6.18 -26.09
N LYS A 284 16.52 -6.65 -25.54
CA LYS A 284 17.66 -5.79 -25.18
C LYS A 284 18.21 -5.03 -26.39
N LEU A 285 18.21 -5.66 -27.56
CA LEU A 285 18.70 -5.06 -28.79
C LEU A 285 17.73 -3.99 -29.31
N ASP A 286 16.42 -4.19 -29.14
CA ASP A 286 15.40 -3.19 -29.43
C ASP A 286 15.49 -1.99 -28.47
N ASP A 287 15.64 -2.23 -27.16
CA ASP A 287 15.86 -1.18 -26.16
C ASP A 287 17.08 -0.32 -26.49
N VAL A 288 18.19 -0.95 -26.89
CA VAL A 288 19.41 -0.23 -27.29
C VAL A 288 19.20 0.56 -28.59
N ARG A 289 18.40 0.04 -29.54
CA ARG A 289 18.04 0.79 -30.76
C ARG A 289 17.19 2.01 -30.44
N ASN A 290 16.22 1.87 -29.55
CA ASN A 290 15.36 2.98 -29.10
C ASN A 290 16.19 4.03 -28.34
N GLN A 291 17.06 3.60 -27.41
CA GLN A 291 18.00 4.50 -26.72
C GLN A 291 18.94 5.22 -27.70
N PHE A 292 19.39 4.55 -28.76
CA PHE A 292 20.24 5.16 -29.77
C PHE A 292 19.48 6.19 -30.62
N ALA A 293 18.23 5.90 -30.99
CA ALA A 293 17.36 6.83 -31.69
C ALA A 293 17.05 8.06 -30.83
N ASP A 294 16.72 7.85 -29.55
CA ASP A 294 16.45 8.89 -28.57
C ASP A 294 17.68 9.76 -28.32
N ALA A 295 18.86 9.16 -28.10
CA ALA A 295 20.10 9.89 -27.88
C ALA A 295 20.46 10.77 -29.09
N ARG A 296 20.26 10.27 -30.32
CA ARG A 296 20.49 11.06 -31.53
C ARG A 296 19.46 12.17 -31.70
N ALA A 297 18.21 11.95 -31.31
CA ALA A 297 17.18 12.98 -31.33
C ALA A 297 17.44 14.06 -30.27
N ASP A 298 17.90 13.67 -29.07
CA ASP A 298 18.19 14.55 -27.94
C ASP A 298 19.35 15.53 -28.20
N GLU A 299 20.21 15.30 -29.19
CA GLU A 299 21.21 16.28 -29.64
C GLU A 299 20.58 17.55 -30.24
N TYR A 300 19.42 17.42 -30.89
CA TYR A 300 18.76 18.52 -31.62
C TYR A 300 17.41 18.90 -31.03
N ARG A 301 16.76 18.00 -30.30
CA ARG A 301 15.43 18.22 -29.74
C ARG A 301 15.46 19.24 -28.62
N ASP A 302 14.63 20.27 -28.75
CA ASP A 302 14.47 21.27 -27.70
C ASP A 302 14.03 20.66 -26.36
N MET A 303 14.55 21.23 -25.28
CA MET A 303 14.14 20.95 -23.90
C MET A 303 12.97 21.88 -23.55
N VAL A 304 11.80 21.33 -23.25
CA VAL A 304 10.64 22.13 -22.79
C VAL A 304 10.61 22.13 -21.27
N ILE A 305 11.00 23.25 -20.66
CA ILE A 305 11.01 23.43 -19.20
C ILE A 305 10.22 24.69 -18.87
N ALA A 306 9.26 24.57 -17.93
CA ALA A 306 8.35 25.64 -17.54
C ALA A 306 7.62 26.32 -18.73
N GLY A 307 7.20 25.51 -19.72
CA GLY A 307 6.47 25.98 -20.90
C GLY A 307 7.32 26.73 -21.94
N LYS A 308 8.64 26.84 -21.71
CA LYS A 308 9.58 27.45 -22.65
C LYS A 308 10.44 26.39 -23.32
N SER A 309 10.57 26.50 -24.64
CA SER A 309 11.48 25.67 -25.45
C SER A 309 12.91 26.20 -25.36
N TRP A 310 13.87 25.32 -25.11
CA TRP A 310 15.30 25.63 -25.05
C TRP A 310 16.07 24.72 -26.00
N ALA A 311 16.74 25.30 -26.99
CA ALA A 311 17.72 24.56 -27.77
C ALA A 311 18.88 24.11 -26.85
N PRO A 312 19.40 22.88 -26.97
CA PRO A 312 20.44 22.35 -26.07
C PRO A 312 21.66 23.26 -25.93
N ALA A 313 22.11 23.88 -27.02
CA ALA A 313 23.25 24.81 -27.01
C ALA A 313 22.97 26.14 -26.27
N ASP A 314 21.73 26.62 -26.31
CA ASP A 314 21.32 27.82 -25.56
C ASP A 314 21.15 27.50 -24.08
N ALA A 315 20.57 26.33 -23.76
CA ALA A 315 20.46 25.82 -22.40
C ALA A 315 21.85 25.68 -21.75
N ALA A 316 22.80 25.07 -22.46
CA ALA A 316 24.18 24.90 -21.98
C ALA A 316 24.89 26.24 -21.74
N ARG A 317 24.75 27.20 -22.67
CA ARG A 317 25.30 28.56 -22.49
C ARG A 317 24.71 29.25 -21.27
N LYS A 318 23.39 29.18 -21.08
CA LYS A 318 22.70 29.78 -19.92
C LYS A 318 23.15 29.13 -18.61
N VAL A 319 23.17 27.80 -18.56
CA VAL A 319 23.59 27.05 -17.37
C VAL A 319 25.04 27.40 -16.98
N ALA A 320 25.94 27.48 -17.96
CA ALA A 320 27.34 27.86 -17.72
C ALA A 320 27.50 29.31 -17.23
N GLN A 321 26.81 30.28 -17.84
CA GLN A 321 26.89 31.70 -17.47
C GLN A 321 26.31 31.97 -16.08
N GLU A 322 25.21 31.30 -15.72
CA GLU A 322 24.47 31.59 -14.49
C GLU A 322 24.86 30.68 -13.31
N LYS A 323 25.81 29.75 -13.50
CA LYS A 323 26.20 28.73 -12.51
C LYS A 323 26.49 29.29 -11.12
N GLU A 324 27.32 30.33 -11.02
CA GLU A 324 27.67 30.93 -9.72
C GLU A 324 26.49 31.63 -9.04
N THR A 325 25.50 32.04 -9.83
CA THR A 325 24.36 32.84 -9.36
C THR A 325 23.13 32.01 -9.03
N LEU A 326 22.84 30.98 -9.82
CA LEU A 326 21.60 30.18 -9.75
C LEU A 326 21.87 28.69 -9.45
N GLY A 327 23.13 28.26 -9.45
CA GLY A 327 23.52 26.85 -9.21
C GLY A 327 23.59 26.42 -7.74
N TRP A 328 22.84 27.08 -6.86
CA TRP A 328 22.86 26.82 -5.42
C TRP A 328 21.86 25.75 -4.97
N ILE A 329 20.89 25.34 -5.80
CA ILE A 329 20.01 24.20 -5.50
C ILE A 329 20.77 22.89 -5.78
N PRO A 330 20.92 21.98 -4.80
CA PRO A 330 21.54 20.69 -5.05
C PRO A 330 20.58 19.76 -5.82
N GLY A 331 21.13 19.01 -6.78
CA GLY A 331 20.36 18.02 -7.54
C GLY A 331 20.53 16.58 -7.05
N PRO A 332 19.83 15.64 -7.70
CA PRO A 332 18.91 15.88 -8.82
C PRO A 332 17.55 16.44 -8.38
N VAL A 333 16.86 17.15 -9.28
CA VAL A 333 15.47 17.58 -9.13
C VAL A 333 14.53 16.87 -10.12
N ALA A 334 13.23 16.85 -9.84
CA ALA A 334 12.23 16.24 -10.70
C ALA A 334 12.18 16.91 -12.09
N ALA A 335 12.22 16.10 -13.14
CA ALA A 335 12.21 16.55 -14.52
C ALA A 335 10.86 17.19 -14.87
N VAL A 336 10.89 18.40 -15.46
CA VAL A 336 9.73 19.11 -16.04
C VAL A 336 8.61 19.48 -15.03
N ALA A 337 8.76 19.15 -13.74
CA ALA A 337 7.81 19.52 -12.70
C ALA A 337 7.88 21.03 -12.34
N PRO A 338 6.75 21.68 -11.99
CA PRO A 338 6.78 23.02 -11.42
C PRO A 338 7.49 22.98 -10.06
N LEU A 339 7.97 24.14 -9.62
CA LEU A 339 8.54 24.30 -8.28
C LEU A 339 7.50 23.83 -7.23
N PRO A 340 7.82 22.85 -6.36
CA PRO A 340 6.85 22.21 -5.47
C PRO A 340 6.32 23.15 -4.38
N LEU A 341 7.10 24.18 -4.04
CA LEU A 341 6.76 25.19 -3.05
C LEU A 341 6.66 26.56 -3.72
N SER A 342 5.62 27.31 -3.40
CA SER A 342 5.49 28.70 -3.81
C SER A 342 6.57 29.58 -3.13
N PRO A 343 6.88 30.77 -3.69
CA PRO A 343 7.81 31.70 -3.06
C PRO A 343 7.53 32.01 -1.57
N PRO A 344 6.28 32.27 -1.12
CA PRO A 344 6.01 32.47 0.30
C PRO A 344 6.23 31.20 1.13
N GLU A 345 5.84 30.02 0.63
CA GLU A 345 6.11 28.75 1.32
C GLU A 345 7.61 28.49 1.49
N LEU A 346 8.44 28.86 0.50
CA LEU A 346 9.90 28.77 0.63
C LEU A 346 10.47 29.78 1.64
N ALA A 347 9.95 31.01 1.66
CA ALA A 347 10.33 31.99 2.66
C ALA A 347 9.97 31.48 4.08
N ASP A 348 8.79 30.91 4.26
CA ASP A 348 8.38 30.29 5.53
C ASP A 348 9.28 29.11 5.91
N LEU A 349 9.59 28.22 4.96
CA LEU A 349 10.49 27.10 5.21
C LEU A 349 11.87 27.58 5.69
N TYR A 350 12.45 28.61 5.05
CA TYR A 350 13.75 29.15 5.49
C TYR A 350 13.63 29.91 6.81
N ARG A 351 12.53 30.66 7.05
CA ARG A 351 12.25 31.33 8.32
C ARG A 351 12.29 30.34 9.49
N THR A 352 11.75 29.13 9.29
CA THR A 352 11.77 28.07 10.32
C THR A 352 13.19 27.58 10.68
N ASN A 353 14.22 27.85 9.88
CA ASN A 353 15.61 27.57 10.27
C ASN A 353 16.05 28.42 11.47
N VAL A 354 15.45 29.60 11.63
CA VAL A 354 15.75 30.58 12.68
C VAL A 354 14.78 30.46 13.84
N THR A 355 13.48 30.29 13.57
CA THR A 355 12.47 30.25 14.65
C THR A 355 12.45 28.93 15.41
N VAL A 356 12.88 27.83 14.78
CA VAL A 356 13.02 26.53 15.41
C VAL A 356 14.48 26.10 15.35
N THR A 357 15.10 25.86 16.49
CA THR A 357 16.47 25.34 16.57
C THR A 357 16.47 23.82 16.52
N ARG A 358 17.64 23.20 16.25
CA ARG A 358 17.78 21.73 16.32
C ARG A 358 17.49 21.17 17.72
N GLU A 359 17.78 21.94 18.76
CA GLU A 359 17.47 21.56 20.12
C GLU A 359 15.95 21.55 20.35
N ASP A 360 15.23 22.57 19.88
CA ASP A 360 13.77 22.61 19.96
C ASP A 360 13.14 21.42 19.21
N GLU A 361 13.61 21.09 18.00
CA GLU A 361 13.13 19.92 17.25
C GLU A 361 13.31 18.60 18.03
N THR A 362 14.40 18.51 18.79
CA THR A 362 14.73 17.35 19.61
C THR A 362 13.86 17.28 20.86
N GLU A 363 13.63 18.41 21.53
CA GLU A 363 12.76 18.49 22.71
C GLU A 363 11.28 18.25 22.35
N LEU A 364 10.84 18.73 21.18
CA LEU A 364 9.49 18.56 20.62
C LEU A 364 9.26 17.22 19.91
N SER A 365 10.24 16.31 19.92
CA SER A 365 10.09 15.00 19.26
C SER A 365 9.15 14.04 20.00
N GLY A 366 8.85 14.32 21.28
CA GLY A 366 7.98 13.52 22.13
C GLY A 366 6.72 14.26 22.57
N HIS A 367 5.86 13.59 23.33
CA HIS A 367 4.62 14.17 23.82
C HIS A 367 4.89 14.99 25.10
N LEU A 368 4.95 16.32 24.95
CA LEU A 368 5.14 17.25 26.07
C LEU A 368 3.85 17.40 26.89
N PRO A 369 3.94 17.58 28.22
CA PRO A 369 2.76 17.79 29.05
C PRO A 369 2.01 19.06 28.63
N GLU A 370 0.69 19.08 28.87
CA GLU A 370 -0.13 20.26 28.58
C GLU A 370 -0.01 21.29 29.70
N LEU A 371 0.05 22.57 29.33
CA LEU A 371 0.27 23.67 30.28
C LEU A 371 -0.90 23.84 31.26
N HIS A 372 -2.10 23.38 30.90
CA HIS A 372 -3.28 23.45 31.78
C HIS A 372 -3.32 22.33 32.82
N ASP A 373 -2.56 21.25 32.61
CA ASP A 373 -2.41 20.15 33.57
C ASP A 373 -1.32 20.44 34.62
N LEU A 374 -0.61 21.56 34.46
CA LEU A 374 0.49 21.98 35.33
C LEU A 374 0.06 23.23 36.12
N PRO A 375 0.37 23.29 37.44
CA PRO A 375 0.15 24.52 38.21
C PRO A 375 1.00 25.66 37.63
N ARG A 376 0.50 26.89 37.74
CA ARG A 376 1.32 28.05 37.34
C ARG A 376 2.51 28.16 38.28
N PRO A 377 3.62 28.77 37.84
CA PRO A 377 4.78 28.98 38.71
C PRO A 377 4.46 29.69 40.03
N GLU A 378 3.51 30.64 40.01
CA GLU A 378 3.02 31.35 41.20
C GLU A 378 2.26 30.41 42.15
N ASP A 379 1.39 29.55 41.62
CA ASP A 379 0.62 28.58 42.41
C ASP A 379 1.52 27.53 43.04
N PHE A 380 2.51 27.02 42.29
CA PHE A 380 3.48 26.05 42.79
C PHE A 380 4.36 26.65 43.90
N GLU A 381 4.85 27.89 43.71
CA GLU A 381 5.61 28.61 44.73
C GLU A 381 4.79 28.82 46.01
N ALA A 382 3.52 29.20 45.87
CA ALA A 382 2.60 29.37 46.99
C ALA A 382 2.39 28.03 47.73
N SER A 383 2.12 26.94 47.01
CA SER A 383 1.92 25.61 47.61
C SER A 383 3.16 25.09 48.35
N VAL A 384 4.35 25.25 47.78
CA VAL A 384 5.61 24.84 48.44
C VAL A 384 5.91 25.71 49.66
N SER A 385 5.72 27.02 49.56
CA SER A 385 5.93 27.95 50.67
C SER A 385 4.97 27.66 51.84
N GLU A 386 3.70 27.42 51.52
CA GLU A 386 2.67 27.06 52.51
C GLU A 386 2.96 25.72 53.16
N ARG A 387 3.33 24.70 52.36
CA ARG A 387 3.72 23.37 52.88
C ARG A 387 4.91 23.47 53.83
N ASN A 388 5.94 24.24 53.46
CA ASN A 388 7.12 24.45 54.29
C ASN A 388 6.78 25.17 55.60
N ARG A 389 5.92 26.20 55.55
CA ARG A 389 5.45 26.91 56.75
C ARG A 389 4.69 25.98 57.69
N LEU A 390 3.67 25.28 57.16
CA LEU A 390 2.84 24.36 57.95
C LEU A 390 3.65 23.18 58.50
N GLY A 391 4.63 22.68 57.74
CA GLY A 391 5.53 21.61 58.18
C GLY A 391 6.48 22.00 59.31
N MET A 392 6.66 23.30 59.59
CA MET A 392 7.44 23.80 60.73
C MET A 392 6.57 24.05 61.99
N GLU A 393 5.25 24.02 61.87
CA GLU A 393 4.32 24.22 62.99
C GLU A 393 4.06 22.89 63.75
N ASP A 394 3.76 22.97 65.04
CA ASP A 394 3.23 21.84 65.81
C ASP A 394 1.72 21.74 65.59
N LEU A 395 1.32 20.77 64.76
CA LEU A 395 -0.07 20.56 64.33
C LEU A 395 -0.78 19.42 65.09
N GLU A 396 -0.22 18.98 66.23
CA GLU A 396 -0.76 17.89 67.06
C GLU A 396 -1.61 18.36 68.25
N LEU A 397 -2.01 19.65 68.28
CA LEU A 397 -2.81 20.19 69.37
C LEU A 397 -4.09 19.37 69.59
N ARG A 398 -4.18 18.71 70.74
CA ARG A 398 -5.31 17.86 71.15
C ARG A 398 -5.71 16.82 70.10
N SER A 399 -4.75 16.21 69.43
CA SER A 399 -5.02 15.11 68.49
C SER A 399 -5.75 13.91 69.15
N ASP A 400 -5.64 13.77 70.48
CA ASP A 400 -6.37 12.80 71.31
C ASP A 400 -7.90 12.96 71.34
N LEU A 401 -8.42 14.10 70.87
CA LEU A 401 -9.85 14.37 70.74
C LEU A 401 -10.44 13.92 69.40
N TRP A 402 -9.61 13.46 68.47
CA TRP A 402 -10.03 13.04 67.13
C TRP A 402 -10.02 11.51 67.00
N GLN A 403 -11.04 10.95 66.35
CA GLN A 403 -11.12 9.53 66.06
C GLN A 403 -10.21 9.14 64.88
N ALA A 404 -9.36 8.12 65.06
CA ALA A 404 -8.41 7.66 64.04
C ALA A 404 -9.06 7.08 62.77
N SER A 405 -10.32 6.65 62.84
CA SER A 405 -11.05 5.95 61.76
C SER A 405 -12.10 6.82 61.04
N SER A 406 -12.14 8.12 61.32
CA SER A 406 -13.05 9.07 60.66
C SER A 406 -12.48 9.53 59.32
N SER A 407 -13.35 9.82 58.34
CA SER A 407 -12.91 10.46 57.10
C SER A 407 -12.31 11.83 57.47
N PRO A 408 -11.07 12.13 57.04
CA PRO A 408 -10.54 13.47 57.21
C PRO A 408 -11.43 14.39 56.38
N GLY A 409 -12.29 15.18 57.03
CA GLY A 409 -13.09 16.20 56.32
C GLY A 409 -12.20 17.14 55.52
N SER A 410 -12.76 17.91 54.59
CA SER A 410 -11.94 18.87 53.86
C SER A 410 -11.52 20.04 54.75
N PRO A 411 -10.39 20.72 54.48
CA PRO A 411 -10.06 21.97 55.15
C PRO A 411 -11.21 23.00 55.07
N HIS A 412 -11.95 23.03 53.95
CA HIS A 412 -13.07 23.94 53.77
C HIS A 412 -14.23 23.64 54.73
N ASP A 413 -14.54 22.37 54.98
CA ASP A 413 -15.58 21.97 55.93
C ASP A 413 -15.27 22.45 57.35
N LEU A 414 -14.00 22.34 57.76
CA LEU A 414 -13.55 22.82 59.08
C LEU A 414 -13.58 24.35 59.20
N GLU A 415 -13.21 25.08 58.15
CA GLU A 415 -13.25 26.54 58.13
C GLU A 415 -14.69 27.05 58.21
N SER A 416 -15.60 26.45 57.43
CA SER A 416 -17.03 26.76 57.47
C SER A 416 -17.64 26.44 58.83
N LEU A 417 -17.28 25.31 59.42
CA LEU A 417 -17.73 24.89 60.75
C LEU A 417 -17.20 25.84 61.85
N ALA A 418 -15.92 26.21 61.81
CA ALA A 418 -15.33 27.15 62.76
C ALA A 418 -16.02 28.54 62.71
N SER A 419 -16.33 29.03 61.50
CA SER A 419 -17.10 30.26 61.30
C SER A 419 -18.51 30.14 61.89
N SER A 420 -19.20 29.03 61.60
CA SER A 420 -20.57 28.78 62.08
C SER A 420 -20.62 28.63 63.61
N LEU A 421 -19.65 27.94 64.21
CA LEU A 421 -19.49 27.83 65.67
C LEU A 421 -19.21 29.18 66.32
N THR A 422 -18.40 30.02 65.67
CA THR A 422 -18.12 31.39 66.16
C THR A 422 -19.40 32.22 66.21
N GLN A 423 -20.24 32.14 65.17
CA GLN A 423 -21.54 32.83 65.15
C GLN A 423 -22.52 32.23 66.17
N ALA A 424 -22.59 30.89 66.27
CA ALA A 424 -23.48 30.21 67.20
C ALA A 424 -23.12 30.49 68.68
N ALA A 425 -21.85 30.75 68.99
CA ALA A 425 -21.40 31.10 70.34
C ALA A 425 -21.69 32.57 70.73
N GLU A 426 -22.02 33.45 69.78
CA GLU A 426 -22.22 34.89 70.04
C GLU A 426 -23.34 35.16 71.08
N PRO A 427 -24.55 34.56 70.98
CA PRO A 427 -25.60 34.73 71.99
C PRO A 427 -25.20 34.23 73.40
N LEU A 428 -24.23 33.31 73.48
CA LEU A 428 -23.74 32.72 74.72
C LEU A 428 -22.66 33.57 75.41
N SER A 429 -22.15 34.60 74.72
CA SER A 429 -21.06 35.45 75.22
C SER A 429 -21.41 36.26 76.48
N GLY A 430 -22.71 36.41 76.77
CA GLY A 430 -23.21 37.20 77.90
C GLY A 430 -23.12 38.72 77.71
N LYS A 431 -22.72 39.20 76.53
CA LYS A 431 -22.72 40.64 76.18
C LYS A 431 -24.14 41.22 76.18
N GLU A 432 -25.09 40.47 75.62
CA GLU A 432 -26.51 40.79 75.61
C GLU A 432 -27.27 39.78 76.47
N LYS A 433 -27.56 40.14 77.72
CA LYS A 433 -28.11 39.19 78.70
C LYS A 433 -29.50 38.68 78.30
N TRP A 434 -30.26 39.47 77.55
CA TRP A 434 -31.58 39.07 77.06
C TRP A 434 -31.51 37.93 76.03
N LYS A 435 -30.50 37.92 75.15
CA LYS A 435 -30.27 36.82 74.19
C LYS A 435 -29.92 35.54 74.92
N LEU A 436 -29.01 35.61 75.90
CA LEU A 436 -28.64 34.46 76.73
C LEU A 436 -29.86 33.89 77.48
N ALA A 437 -30.70 34.75 78.06
CA ALA A 437 -31.91 34.33 78.76
C ALA A 437 -32.96 33.71 77.82
N ALA A 438 -33.10 34.23 76.60
CA ALA A 438 -33.96 33.64 75.58
C ALA A 438 -33.44 32.27 75.10
N VAL A 439 -32.12 32.13 74.89
CA VAL A 439 -31.51 30.83 74.56
C VAL A 439 -31.69 29.81 75.69
N TYR A 440 -31.51 30.25 76.94
CA TYR A 440 -31.81 29.42 78.13
C TYR A 440 -33.26 28.95 78.12
N ALA A 441 -34.20 29.86 77.92
CA ALA A 441 -35.62 29.53 77.84
C ALA A 441 -35.93 28.54 76.70
N GLY A 442 -35.29 28.69 75.55
CA GLY A 442 -35.40 27.79 74.41
C GLY A 442 -34.92 26.37 74.70
N LYS A 443 -33.74 26.23 75.31
CA LYS A 443 -33.12 24.92 75.62
C LYS A 443 -33.87 24.14 76.70
N TYR A 444 -34.26 24.79 77.80
CA TYR A 444 -34.84 24.10 78.96
C TYR A 444 -36.38 24.02 78.96
N GLY A 445 -37.04 24.57 77.94
CA GLY A 445 -38.43 24.25 77.61
C GLY A 445 -39.54 24.98 78.40
N ASP A 446 -40.77 24.48 78.19
CA ASP A 446 -42.07 25.18 78.26
C ASP A 446 -42.25 26.24 79.35
N ALA A 447 -41.92 25.96 80.62
CA ALA A 447 -42.15 26.91 81.70
C ALA A 447 -41.35 28.22 81.56
N HIS A 448 -40.15 28.15 80.97
CA HIS A 448 -39.31 29.32 80.70
C HIS A 448 -39.56 29.92 79.31
N ARG A 449 -39.95 29.10 78.33
CA ARG A 449 -40.23 29.51 76.95
C ARG A 449 -41.57 30.24 76.80
N GLN A 450 -42.62 29.77 77.49
CA GLN A 450 -43.97 30.33 77.39
C GLN A 450 -44.05 31.85 77.63
N PRO A 451 -43.37 32.44 78.64
CA PRO A 451 -43.35 33.89 78.82
C PRO A 451 -42.81 34.66 77.61
N TRP A 452 -41.83 34.11 76.88
CA TRP A 452 -41.25 34.74 75.68
C TRP A 452 -42.17 34.57 74.47
N ASP A 453 -42.72 33.37 74.23
CA ASP A 453 -43.68 33.13 73.14
C ASP A 453 -44.92 34.03 73.28
N GLN A 454 -45.42 34.19 74.51
CA GLN A 454 -46.53 35.07 74.80
C GLN A 454 -46.15 36.55 74.63
N LEU A 455 -44.92 36.96 74.91
CA LEU A 455 -44.45 38.33 74.66
C LEU A 455 -44.41 38.60 73.15
N VAL A 456 -43.80 37.72 72.36
CA VAL A 456 -43.76 37.83 70.89
C VAL A 456 -45.16 37.83 70.30
N SER A 457 -46.04 36.95 70.78
CA SER A 457 -47.44 36.91 70.37
C SER A 457 -48.18 38.20 70.72
N PHE A 458 -47.87 38.81 71.88
CA PHE A 458 -48.47 40.06 72.30
C PHE A 458 -47.99 41.24 71.45
N VAL A 459 -46.68 41.34 71.15
CA VAL A 459 -46.15 42.33 70.21
C VAL A 459 -46.85 42.22 68.85
N ARG A 460 -46.94 41.01 68.29
CA ARG A 460 -47.60 40.74 67.01
C ARG A 460 -49.10 41.09 67.05
N LEU A 461 -49.77 40.85 68.18
CA LEU A 461 -51.17 41.23 68.37
C LEU A 461 -51.34 42.75 68.35
N VAL A 462 -50.58 43.49 69.17
CA VAL A 462 -50.67 44.97 69.23
C VAL A 462 -50.32 45.59 67.87
N HIS A 463 -49.32 45.06 67.18
CA HIS A 463 -48.95 45.50 65.84
C HIS A 463 -50.08 45.32 64.83
N ARG A 464 -50.77 44.18 64.86
CA ARG A 464 -51.94 43.90 64.01
C ARG A 464 -53.13 44.80 64.36
N GLU A 465 -53.40 45.00 65.65
CA GLU A 465 -54.46 45.92 66.09
C GLU A 465 -54.18 47.37 65.66
N ALA A 466 -52.93 47.82 65.75
CA ALA A 466 -52.50 49.11 65.23
C ALA A 466 -52.75 49.23 63.72
N ALA A 467 -52.36 48.22 62.94
CA ALA A 467 -52.58 48.19 61.50
C ALA A 467 -54.08 48.20 61.14
N ASN A 468 -54.90 47.41 61.83
CA ASN A 468 -56.36 47.35 61.64
C ASN A 468 -57.08 48.65 62.03
N ALA A 469 -56.47 49.48 62.88
CA ALA A 469 -57.01 50.76 63.31
C ALA A 469 -56.52 51.93 62.44
N GLN A 470 -55.42 51.77 61.71
CA GLN A 470 -54.74 52.82 60.95
C GLN A 470 -55.66 53.54 59.96
N GLU A 471 -56.47 52.82 59.17
CA GLU A 471 -57.39 53.44 58.20
C GLU A 471 -58.42 54.34 58.91
N SER A 472 -58.94 53.87 60.05
CA SER A 472 -59.89 54.63 60.86
C SER A 472 -59.24 55.88 61.45
N PHE A 473 -57.98 55.80 61.87
CA PHE A 473 -57.23 56.93 62.42
C PHE A 473 -56.89 57.97 61.36
N VAL A 474 -56.47 57.55 60.17
CA VAL A 474 -56.21 58.46 59.04
C VAL A 474 -57.48 59.17 58.58
N LYS A 475 -58.61 58.43 58.52
CA LYS A 475 -59.88 58.97 58.03
C LYS A 475 -60.56 59.93 59.00
N TYR A 476 -60.44 59.69 60.31
CA TYR A 476 -61.22 60.42 61.32
C TYR A 476 -60.38 61.20 62.33
N GLY A 477 -59.05 61.05 62.37
CA GLY A 477 -58.15 61.73 63.30
C GLY A 477 -58.66 61.75 64.75
N PRO A 478 -58.98 60.59 65.38
CA PRO A 478 -59.53 60.56 66.73
C PRO A 478 -58.53 61.10 67.75
N GLN A 479 -59.01 61.91 68.70
CA GLN A 479 -58.27 62.41 69.85
C GLN A 479 -59.09 62.14 71.12
N LEU A 480 -58.44 61.49 72.07
CA LEU A 480 -59.00 61.18 73.39
C LEU A 480 -58.74 62.31 74.38
N SER A 481 -59.46 62.30 75.50
CA SER A 481 -59.24 63.24 76.58
C SER A 481 -58.09 62.80 77.50
N ASP A 482 -57.31 63.74 78.00
CA ASP A 482 -56.31 63.48 79.06
C ASP A 482 -56.95 63.43 80.46
N SER A 483 -58.23 63.76 80.58
CA SER A 483 -58.93 63.92 81.87
C SER A 483 -59.51 62.62 82.46
N SER A 484 -59.38 61.47 81.78
CA SER A 484 -60.08 60.22 82.16
C SER A 484 -59.25 58.99 81.80
N SER A 485 -59.47 57.86 82.50
CA SER A 485 -58.76 56.61 82.22
C SER A 485 -59.08 56.09 80.81
N LEU A 486 -58.13 55.41 80.16
CA LEU A 486 -58.34 54.83 78.83
C LEU A 486 -59.40 53.72 78.85
N GLU A 487 -59.50 52.96 79.94
CA GLU A 487 -60.53 51.92 80.13
C GLU A 487 -61.93 52.53 80.20
N ASP A 488 -62.11 53.63 80.96
CA ASP A 488 -63.39 54.33 81.02
C ASP A 488 -63.75 54.97 79.69
N GLN A 489 -62.76 55.54 78.98
CA GLN A 489 -62.98 56.12 77.65
C GLN A 489 -63.34 55.06 76.61
N GLU A 490 -62.74 53.86 76.67
CA GLU A 490 -63.11 52.73 75.81
C GLU A 490 -64.54 52.25 76.11
N ARG A 491 -64.86 52.07 77.40
CA ARG A 491 -66.20 51.65 77.85
C ARG A 491 -67.27 52.66 77.44
N ILE A 492 -67.05 53.94 77.70
CA ILE A 492 -68.00 55.02 77.35
C ILE A 492 -68.18 55.11 75.84
N ALA A 493 -67.10 55.05 75.05
CA ALA A 493 -67.20 55.03 73.59
C ALA A 493 -67.97 53.79 73.09
N GLY A 494 -67.78 52.62 73.71
CA GLY A 494 -68.51 51.39 73.41
C GLY A 494 -69.99 51.44 73.78
N GLU A 495 -70.33 52.00 74.94
CA GLU A 495 -71.72 52.23 75.38
C GLU A 495 -72.46 53.18 74.42
N ILE A 496 -71.81 54.28 74.01
CA ILE A 496 -72.38 55.24 73.05
C ILE A 496 -72.55 54.58 71.67
N LEU A 497 -71.54 53.84 71.21
CA LEU A 497 -71.61 53.10 69.95
C LEU A 497 -72.79 52.13 69.94
N GLY A 498 -72.92 51.29 70.99
CA GLY A 498 -74.03 50.35 71.11
C GLY A 498 -75.40 51.03 71.20
N HIS A 499 -75.49 52.22 71.81
CA HIS A 499 -76.72 53.00 71.82
C HIS A 499 -77.10 53.54 70.43
N LEU A 500 -76.11 54.02 69.66
CA LEU A 500 -76.31 54.52 68.31
C LEU A 500 -76.66 53.39 67.31
N GLU A 501 -76.00 52.23 67.42
CA GLU A 501 -76.27 51.05 66.59
C GLU A 501 -77.69 50.48 66.82
N ASN A 502 -78.21 50.60 68.05
CA ASN A 502 -79.59 50.23 68.39
C ASN A 502 -80.64 51.29 68.00
N GLY A 503 -80.27 52.29 67.19
CA GLY A 503 -81.18 53.33 66.66
C GLY A 503 -81.41 54.54 67.58
N GLY A 504 -80.65 54.65 68.67
CA GLY A 504 -80.68 55.80 69.59
C GLY A 504 -80.13 57.09 68.97
N LYS A 505 -80.55 58.25 69.50
CA LYS A 505 -80.05 59.58 69.07
C LYS A 505 -79.37 60.30 70.23
N LEU A 506 -78.23 60.95 69.95
CA LEU A 506 -77.51 61.82 70.88
C LEU A 506 -78.20 63.18 71.04
N GLY A 507 -79.41 63.18 71.59
CA GLY A 507 -80.18 64.39 71.93
C GLY A 507 -79.88 64.92 73.32
N SER A 508 -80.28 66.17 73.60
CA SER A 508 -80.02 66.85 74.87
C SER A 508 -80.54 66.07 76.09
N PHE A 509 -81.65 65.33 75.95
CA PHE A 509 -82.19 64.50 77.03
C PHE A 509 -81.30 63.30 77.37
N THR A 510 -80.75 62.61 76.37
CA THR A 510 -79.83 61.48 76.54
C THR A 510 -78.50 61.91 77.17
N LEU A 511 -78.00 63.10 76.82
CA LEU A 511 -76.76 63.65 77.37
C LEU A 511 -76.93 64.19 78.79
N LEU A 512 -78.14 64.64 79.17
CA LEU A 512 -78.47 65.04 80.55
C LEU A 512 -78.54 63.84 81.51
N THR A 513 -78.98 62.66 81.04
CA THR A 513 -79.04 61.44 81.86
C THR A 513 -77.67 60.77 81.99
N HIS A 514 -76.82 60.84 80.97
CA HIS A 514 -75.46 60.29 80.98
C HIS A 514 -74.40 61.39 81.00
N LYS A 515 -74.14 61.95 82.18
CA LYS A 515 -73.13 63.02 82.37
C LYS A 515 -71.74 62.63 81.86
N SER A 516 -71.35 61.36 82.02
CA SER A 516 -70.07 60.82 81.53
C SER A 516 -69.99 60.83 80.00
N TRP A 517 -71.10 60.57 79.30
CA TRP A 517 -71.17 60.64 77.83
C TRP A 517 -71.05 62.08 77.35
N SER A 518 -71.74 63.02 78.01
CA SER A 518 -71.63 64.45 77.69
C SER A 518 -70.19 64.94 77.83
N HIS A 519 -69.54 64.62 78.95
CA HIS A 519 -68.15 64.99 79.20
C HIS A 519 -67.19 64.35 78.19
N PHE A 520 -67.40 63.08 77.83
CA PHE A 520 -66.57 62.38 76.82
C PHE A 520 -66.74 63.00 75.42
N ILE A 521 -67.95 63.33 74.99
CA ILE A 521 -68.21 63.97 73.69
C ILE A 521 -67.63 65.39 73.64
N GLU A 522 -67.69 66.14 74.75
CA GLU A 522 -67.12 67.48 74.85
C GLU A 522 -65.59 67.49 74.82
N SER A 523 -64.95 66.43 75.31
CA SER A 523 -63.49 66.33 75.41
C SER A 523 -62.83 65.59 74.24
N ALA A 524 -63.49 64.58 73.67
CA ALA A 524 -62.98 63.87 72.49
C ALA A 524 -63.14 64.66 71.19
N ARG A 525 -62.24 64.45 70.23
CA ARG A 525 -62.32 65.05 68.88
C ARG A 525 -62.16 63.98 67.81
N VAL A 526 -62.82 64.21 66.68
CA VAL A 526 -62.68 63.47 65.42
C VAL A 526 -62.82 64.49 64.29
N ASN A 527 -61.91 64.51 63.32
CA ASN A 527 -61.84 65.55 62.28
C ASN A 527 -61.91 66.97 62.86
N ASN A 528 -61.27 67.19 64.02
CA ASN A 528 -61.31 68.44 64.81
C ASN A 528 -62.70 68.88 65.29
N ALA A 529 -63.70 67.99 65.28
CA ALA A 529 -65.07 68.24 65.74
C ALA A 529 -65.51 67.21 66.80
N HIS A 530 -66.65 67.46 67.45
CA HIS A 530 -67.23 66.52 68.41
C HIS A 530 -67.74 65.24 67.72
N PRO A 531 -67.55 64.05 68.32
CA PRO A 531 -68.04 62.80 67.76
C PRO A 531 -69.59 62.77 67.76
N ARG A 532 -70.17 62.26 66.68
CA ARG A 532 -71.63 62.25 66.45
C ARG A 532 -72.11 60.99 65.75
N LEU A 533 -71.30 60.46 64.83
CA LEU A 533 -71.63 59.27 64.04
C LEU A 533 -71.10 58.00 64.73
N PRO A 534 -71.72 56.83 64.52
CA PRO A 534 -71.22 55.55 65.03
C PRO A 534 -69.74 55.33 64.70
N GLU A 535 -69.31 55.64 63.48
CA GLU A 535 -67.93 55.47 63.03
C GLU A 535 -66.93 56.31 63.84
N HIS A 536 -67.36 57.46 64.36
CA HIS A 536 -66.53 58.33 65.21
C HIS A 536 -66.27 57.67 66.58
N PHE A 537 -67.31 57.11 67.20
CA PHE A 537 -67.18 56.42 68.47
C PHE A 537 -66.44 55.09 68.33
N HIS A 538 -66.60 54.41 67.19
CA HIS A 538 -65.81 53.24 66.84
C HIS A 538 -64.31 53.59 66.70
N ALA A 539 -63.96 54.70 66.04
CA ALA A 539 -62.58 55.17 65.93
C ALA A 539 -61.97 55.56 67.29
N LEU A 540 -62.72 56.25 68.14
CA LEU A 540 -62.29 56.62 69.50
C LEU A 540 -62.13 55.41 70.41
N ARG A 541 -63.05 54.43 70.33
CA ARG A 541 -62.94 53.16 71.05
C ARG A 541 -61.69 52.39 70.63
N LYS A 542 -61.45 52.28 69.31
CA LYS A 542 -60.23 51.65 68.77
C LYS A 542 -58.96 52.34 69.25
N LEU A 543 -58.94 53.68 69.30
CA LEU A 543 -57.79 54.44 69.79
C LEU A 543 -57.54 54.18 71.29
N SER A 544 -58.60 54.14 72.10
CA SER A 544 -58.48 53.90 73.54
C SER A 544 -57.98 52.49 73.82
N HIS A 545 -58.57 51.51 73.14
CA HIS A 545 -58.16 50.11 73.20
C HIS A 545 -56.69 49.92 72.81
N LEU A 546 -56.26 50.52 71.69
CA LEU A 546 -54.88 50.43 71.22
C LEU A 546 -53.90 51.08 72.21
N LYS A 547 -54.25 52.24 72.80
CA LYS A 547 -53.40 52.87 73.83
C LYS A 547 -53.26 52.00 75.08
N THR A 548 -54.33 51.35 75.54
CA THR A 548 -54.27 50.38 76.66
C THR A 548 -53.34 49.21 76.31
N LEU A 549 -53.52 48.60 75.13
CA LEU A 549 -52.66 47.50 74.67
C LEU A 549 -51.19 47.90 74.58
N ARG A 550 -50.88 49.12 74.10
CA ARG A 550 -49.51 49.66 74.07
C ARG A 550 -48.93 49.87 75.47
N GLN A 551 -49.71 50.36 76.42
CA GLN A 551 -49.28 50.51 77.83
C GLN A 551 -48.99 49.16 78.49
N ASP A 552 -49.85 48.18 78.29
CA ASP A 552 -49.65 46.82 78.79
C ASP A 552 -48.42 46.16 78.17
N LEU A 553 -48.23 46.34 76.85
CA LEU A 553 -47.06 45.82 76.14
C LEU A 553 -45.76 46.46 76.63
N ALA A 554 -45.74 47.78 76.80
CA ALA A 554 -44.62 48.53 77.36
C ALA A 554 -44.26 48.03 78.78
N GLY A 555 -45.26 47.90 79.66
CA GLY A 555 -45.05 47.41 81.02
C GLY A 555 -44.57 45.96 81.09
N ARG A 556 -45.02 45.11 80.16
CA ARG A 556 -44.53 43.73 80.04
C ARG A 556 -43.08 43.68 79.54
N TRP A 557 -42.77 44.43 78.48
CA TRP A 557 -41.41 44.53 77.93
C TRP A 557 -40.41 44.98 78.99
N ASP A 558 -40.75 46.02 79.75
CA ASP A 558 -39.84 46.58 80.75
C ASP A 558 -39.53 45.59 81.87
N ARG A 559 -40.51 44.78 82.29
CA ARG A 559 -40.33 43.77 83.35
C ARG A 559 -39.60 42.51 82.88
N GLN A 560 -39.69 42.18 81.59
CA GLN A 560 -39.19 40.90 81.06
C GLN A 560 -37.87 41.04 80.31
N VAL A 561 -37.69 42.09 79.51
CA VAL A 561 -36.55 42.24 78.59
C VAL A 561 -35.69 43.46 78.92
N ALA A 562 -36.26 44.59 79.34
CA ALA A 562 -35.46 45.77 79.72
C ALA A 562 -34.60 45.54 80.96
N VAL A 563 -35.09 44.77 81.95
CA VAL A 563 -34.29 44.33 83.12
C VAL A 563 -33.01 43.57 82.71
N LEU A 564 -33.01 42.96 81.52
CA LEU A 564 -31.88 42.23 80.96
C LEU A 564 -30.92 43.13 80.17
N GLY A 565 -31.02 44.46 80.31
CA GLY A 565 -30.08 45.43 79.75
C GLY A 565 -30.42 45.91 78.35
N THR A 566 -31.67 45.82 77.93
CA THR A 566 -32.17 46.40 76.66
C THR A 566 -32.81 47.77 76.88
N LEU A 567 -33.13 48.46 75.77
CA LEU A 567 -33.76 49.78 75.82
C LEU A 567 -35.14 49.69 76.51
N PRO A 568 -35.45 50.56 77.48
CA PRO A 568 -36.78 50.62 78.11
C PRO A 568 -37.82 51.17 77.13
N SER A 569 -39.09 50.84 77.37
CA SER A 569 -40.22 51.26 76.53
C SER A 569 -40.38 52.79 76.43
N THR A 570 -39.93 53.54 77.43
CA THR A 570 -39.96 55.01 77.47
C THR A 570 -39.20 55.68 76.33
N ASP A 571 -38.19 54.99 75.81
CA ASP A 571 -37.29 55.53 74.79
C ASP A 571 -37.73 55.12 73.36
N MET A 572 -38.85 54.38 73.24
CA MET A 572 -39.34 53.82 71.97
C MET A 572 -40.44 54.66 71.29
N GLY A 573 -40.89 55.75 71.93
CA GLY A 573 -42.00 56.59 71.45
C GLY A 573 -43.39 56.00 71.71
N GLU A 574 -44.43 56.64 71.20
CA GLU A 574 -45.83 56.23 71.45
C GLU A 574 -46.23 54.90 70.78
N GLU A 575 -45.54 54.51 69.70
CA GLU A 575 -45.82 53.30 68.92
C GLU A 575 -44.82 52.19 69.21
N VAL A 576 -44.73 51.81 70.49
CA VAL A 576 -43.75 50.84 71.01
C VAL A 576 -43.72 49.54 70.22
N GLU A 577 -44.86 49.08 69.71
CA GLU A 577 -44.96 47.83 68.95
C GLU A 577 -44.16 47.84 67.64
N LYS A 578 -43.97 49.01 67.01
CA LYS A 578 -43.17 49.12 65.78
C LYS A 578 -41.69 48.85 66.03
N THR A 579 -41.17 49.34 67.15
CA THR A 579 -39.79 49.11 67.59
C THR A 579 -39.63 47.67 68.07
N LEU A 580 -40.57 47.18 68.89
CA LEU A 580 -40.51 45.82 69.45
C LEU A 580 -40.67 44.72 68.41
N MET A 581 -41.37 44.98 67.29
CA MET A 581 -41.48 44.03 66.19
C MET A 581 -40.10 43.63 65.62
N GLN A 582 -39.10 44.53 65.68
CA GLN A 582 -37.73 44.26 65.22
C GLN A 582 -37.00 43.23 66.11
N PHE A 583 -37.46 43.04 67.35
CA PHE A 583 -36.88 42.07 68.28
C PHE A 583 -37.54 40.70 68.19
N CYS A 584 -38.75 40.58 67.62
CA CYS A 584 -39.48 39.31 67.57
C CYS A 584 -38.69 38.21 66.87
N ASP A 585 -38.11 38.48 65.70
CA ASP A 585 -37.36 37.47 64.95
C ASP A 585 -36.08 37.06 65.69
N SER A 586 -35.40 38.02 66.35
CA SER A 586 -34.20 37.71 67.13
C SER A 586 -34.53 36.92 68.41
N ILE A 587 -35.69 37.15 69.03
CA ILE A 587 -36.18 36.35 70.16
C ILE A 587 -36.52 34.94 69.68
N ASP A 588 -37.29 34.81 68.59
CA ASP A 588 -37.65 33.50 68.01
C ASP A 588 -36.40 32.68 67.64
N ASN A 589 -35.40 33.32 67.02
CA ASN A 589 -34.11 32.69 66.72
C ASN A 589 -33.38 32.24 67.98
N CYS A 590 -33.37 33.04 69.05
CA CYS A 590 -32.75 32.63 70.33
C CYS A 590 -33.51 31.46 70.97
N LEU A 591 -34.84 31.47 70.94
CA LEU A 591 -35.68 30.39 71.47
C LEU A 591 -35.49 29.08 70.70
N GLY A 592 -35.25 29.16 69.38
CA GLY A 592 -34.95 28.00 68.52
C GLY A 592 -33.47 27.63 68.43
N TRP A 593 -32.56 28.38 69.05
CA TRP A 593 -31.11 28.27 68.84
C TRP A 593 -30.56 26.86 69.14
N TYR A 594 -30.99 26.24 70.23
CA TYR A 594 -30.44 24.94 70.64
C TYR A 594 -30.74 23.85 69.59
N GLU A 595 -32.00 23.80 69.14
CA GLU A 595 -32.48 22.79 68.19
C GLU A 595 -32.03 23.07 66.75
N HIS A 596 -32.15 24.32 66.30
CA HIS A 596 -31.92 24.68 64.89
C HIS A 596 -30.50 25.14 64.59
N THR A 597 -29.71 25.52 65.59
CA THR A 597 -28.35 26.05 65.40
C THR A 597 -27.30 25.19 66.08
N TRP A 598 -27.45 24.90 67.37
CA TRP A 598 -26.41 24.22 68.14
C TRP A 598 -26.30 22.72 67.85
N LEU A 599 -27.41 21.97 67.97
CA LEU A 599 -27.42 20.51 67.74
C LEU A 599 -26.87 20.10 66.36
N PRO A 600 -27.20 20.78 65.24
CA PRO A 600 -26.60 20.48 63.95
C PRO A 600 -25.08 20.68 63.90
N LEU A 601 -24.56 21.72 64.57
CA LEU A 601 -23.12 22.01 64.60
C LEU A 601 -22.37 21.02 65.50
N GLU A 602 -22.98 20.60 66.61
CA GLU A 602 -22.46 19.53 67.47
C GLU A 602 -22.35 18.22 66.70
N GLN A 603 -23.41 17.83 65.97
CA GLN A 603 -23.39 16.64 65.12
C GLN A 603 -22.31 16.72 64.03
N GLN A 604 -22.14 17.88 63.38
CA GLN A 604 -21.09 18.07 62.38
C GLN A 604 -19.68 17.90 62.95
N LEU A 605 -19.43 18.37 64.18
CA LEU A 605 -18.16 18.12 64.86
C LEU A 605 -17.92 16.61 65.06
N GLU A 606 -18.95 15.89 65.49
CA GLU A 606 -18.88 14.44 65.72
C GLU A 606 -18.69 13.64 64.43
N ASP A 607 -19.37 14.03 63.34
CA ASP A 607 -19.23 13.41 62.02
C ASP A 607 -17.81 13.56 61.46
N LEU A 608 -17.14 14.69 61.77
CA LEU A 608 -15.72 14.92 61.49
C LEU A 608 -14.78 14.16 62.44
N GLY A 609 -15.33 13.37 63.35
CA GLY A 609 -14.60 12.54 64.30
C GLY A 609 -14.15 13.26 65.57
N PHE A 610 -14.62 14.48 65.85
CA PHE A 610 -14.31 15.20 67.08
C PHE A 610 -15.12 14.65 68.26
N ARG A 611 -14.48 14.41 69.41
CA ARG A 611 -15.13 13.89 70.61
C ARG A 611 -15.67 15.03 71.50
N TRP A 612 -16.82 15.59 71.12
CA TRP A 612 -17.44 16.74 71.80
C TRP A 612 -17.68 16.49 73.30
N GLU A 613 -18.32 15.37 73.68
CA GLU A 613 -18.61 15.07 75.08
C GLU A 613 -17.34 15.02 75.95
N LYS A 614 -16.27 14.37 75.45
CA LYS A 614 -14.97 14.29 76.14
C LYS A 614 -14.36 15.68 76.29
N PHE A 615 -14.37 16.47 75.22
CA PHE A 615 -13.84 17.84 75.23
C PHE A 615 -14.59 18.74 76.23
N LEU A 616 -15.94 18.69 76.22
CA LEU A 616 -16.77 19.52 77.09
C LEU A 616 -16.60 19.11 78.55
N ALA A 617 -16.50 17.81 78.86
CA ALA A 617 -16.29 17.30 80.21
C ALA A 617 -15.02 17.87 80.88
N GLU A 618 -13.97 18.12 80.09
CA GLU A 618 -12.70 18.69 80.55
C GLU A 618 -12.74 20.20 80.79
N GLN A 619 -13.77 20.91 80.32
CA GLN A 619 -13.85 22.37 80.46
C GLN A 619 -14.26 22.78 81.89
N PRO A 620 -13.76 23.91 82.43
CA PRO A 620 -14.17 24.40 83.75
C PRO A 620 -15.69 24.62 83.85
N ALA A 621 -16.30 24.17 84.95
CA ALA A 621 -17.71 24.48 85.23
C ALA A 621 -17.89 25.98 85.50
N VAL A 622 -18.99 26.55 85.00
CA VAL A 622 -19.36 27.95 85.25
C VAL A 622 -20.54 27.96 86.23
N VAL A 623 -20.42 28.73 87.31
CA VAL A 623 -21.45 28.84 88.35
C VAL A 623 -22.50 29.86 87.94
N GLY A 624 -23.78 29.47 88.06
CA GLY A 624 -24.93 30.34 87.78
C GLY A 624 -26.06 29.59 87.06
N PRO A 625 -27.26 30.18 86.98
CA PRO A 625 -28.41 29.57 86.30
C PRO A 625 -28.11 29.26 84.82
N ASP A 626 -27.42 30.17 84.12
CA ASP A 626 -27.05 29.98 82.70
C ASP A 626 -25.65 29.35 82.51
N GLY A 627 -25.09 28.74 83.57
CA GLY A 627 -23.69 28.31 83.63
C GLY A 627 -23.30 27.31 82.53
N GLU A 628 -24.18 26.39 82.17
CA GLU A 628 -23.92 25.40 81.11
C GLU A 628 -23.78 26.06 79.73
N LEU A 629 -24.65 27.02 79.39
CA LEU A 629 -24.61 27.75 78.13
C LEU A 629 -23.38 28.65 78.01
N VAL A 630 -23.03 29.34 79.09
CA VAL A 630 -21.80 30.16 79.16
C VAL A 630 -20.56 29.27 79.07
N ARG A 631 -20.60 28.05 79.64
CA ARG A 631 -19.52 27.06 79.52
C ARG A 631 -19.32 26.65 78.06
N ILE A 632 -20.39 26.36 77.32
CA ILE A 632 -20.33 26.06 75.88
C ILE A 632 -19.70 27.23 75.11
N GLY A 633 -20.21 28.46 75.29
CA GLY A 633 -19.67 29.63 74.61
C GLY A 633 -18.17 29.88 74.89
N ARG A 634 -17.74 29.72 76.15
CA ARG A 634 -16.31 29.81 76.53
C ARG A 634 -15.48 28.68 75.95
N ALA A 635 -16.00 27.45 75.95
CA ALA A 635 -15.33 26.29 75.41
C ALA A 635 -15.07 26.46 73.90
N VAL A 636 -16.07 26.96 73.16
CA VAL A 636 -15.94 27.25 71.73
C VAL A 636 -14.83 28.27 71.48
N HIS A 637 -14.91 29.46 72.08
CA HIS A 637 -13.96 30.54 71.79
C HIS A 637 -12.54 30.29 72.30
N ASN A 638 -12.38 29.77 73.53
CA ASN A 638 -11.07 29.72 74.18
C ASN A 638 -10.27 28.46 73.83
N SER A 639 -10.96 27.36 73.53
CA SER A 639 -10.33 26.04 73.44
C SER A 639 -10.63 25.33 72.11
N LEU A 640 -11.88 25.33 71.64
CA LEU A 640 -12.27 24.58 70.44
C LEU A 640 -11.72 25.22 69.16
N LEU A 641 -11.89 26.54 68.96
CA LEU A 641 -11.44 27.21 67.73
C LEU A 641 -9.93 27.03 67.47
N PRO A 642 -9.02 27.17 68.46
CA PRO A 642 -7.61 26.83 68.28
C PRO A 642 -7.35 25.36 67.88
N ILE A 643 -8.13 24.41 68.41
CA ILE A 643 -8.02 22.99 68.05
C ILE A 643 -8.47 22.75 66.61
N LEU A 644 -9.56 23.40 66.18
CA LEU A 644 -10.04 23.34 64.80
C LEU A 644 -9.04 23.98 63.83
N ASP A 645 -8.40 25.10 64.18
CA ASP A 645 -7.34 25.73 63.38
C ASP A 645 -6.13 24.78 63.20
N SER A 646 -5.65 24.15 64.29
CA SER A 646 -4.58 23.16 64.23
C SER A 646 -4.96 21.97 63.33
N ARG A 647 -6.21 21.50 63.40
CA ARG A 647 -6.71 20.41 62.55
C ARG A 647 -6.81 20.85 61.09
N TYR A 648 -7.34 22.04 60.82
CA TYR A 648 -7.42 22.64 59.49
C TYR A 648 -6.05 22.68 58.84
N LYS A 649 -5.05 23.23 59.54
CA LYS A 649 -3.66 23.31 59.08
C LYS A 649 -3.07 21.94 58.78
N LYS A 650 -3.34 20.93 59.62
CA LYS A 650 -2.89 19.54 59.40
C LYS A 650 -3.49 18.94 58.13
N LEU A 651 -4.79 19.13 57.90
CA LEU A 651 -5.46 18.64 56.69
C LEU A 651 -4.98 19.40 55.44
N LYS A 652 -4.73 20.70 55.57
CA LYS A 652 -4.18 21.51 54.48
C LYS A 652 -2.76 21.07 54.10
N LEU A 653 -1.91 20.75 55.08
CA LEU A 653 -0.58 20.19 54.84
C LEU A 653 -0.65 18.85 54.07
N LEU A 654 -1.51 17.93 54.52
CA LEU A 654 -1.70 16.64 53.84
C LEU A 654 -2.20 16.79 52.41
N GLN A 655 -3.14 17.72 52.17
CA GLN A 655 -3.63 18.05 50.83
C GLN A 655 -2.49 18.55 49.93
N LEU A 656 -1.66 19.49 50.40
CA LEU A 656 -0.52 20.02 49.64
C LEU A 656 0.52 18.93 49.33
N GLU A 657 0.78 18.02 50.27
CA GLU A 657 1.66 16.87 50.05
C GLU A 657 1.12 15.88 49.00
N GLU A 658 -0.20 15.70 48.94
CA GLU A 658 -0.86 14.88 47.92
C GLU A 658 -0.79 15.55 46.55
N GLU A 659 -1.11 16.85 46.45
CA GLU A 659 -1.02 17.63 45.21
C GLU A 659 0.41 17.59 44.61
N ILE A 660 1.44 17.78 45.43
CA ILE A 660 2.84 17.71 44.98
C ILE A 660 3.21 16.29 44.53
N ARG A 661 2.70 15.26 45.21
CA ARG A 661 2.93 13.86 44.86
C ARG A 661 2.29 13.50 43.51
N ASP A 662 1.07 13.96 43.26
CA ASP A 662 0.36 13.74 42.02
C ASP A 662 1.03 14.47 40.85
N LEU A 663 1.44 15.73 41.06
CA LEU A 663 2.24 16.48 40.09
C LEU A 663 3.55 15.75 39.74
N LYS A 664 4.23 15.20 40.75
CA LYS A 664 5.45 14.41 40.56
C LYS A 664 5.19 13.15 39.74
N ASN A 665 4.07 12.46 39.95
CA ASN A 665 3.69 11.28 39.19
C ASN A 665 3.36 11.63 37.73
N LEU A 666 2.62 12.72 37.50
CA LEU A 666 2.32 13.25 36.17
C LEU A 666 3.61 13.57 35.40
N LEU A 667 4.52 14.34 36.01
CA LEU A 667 5.78 14.72 35.38
C LEU A 667 6.72 13.52 35.16
N LYS A 668 6.66 12.50 36.01
CA LYS A 668 7.41 11.25 35.82
C LYS A 668 6.91 10.47 34.60
N LEU A 669 5.61 10.45 34.35
CA LEU A 669 5.04 9.87 33.13
C LEU A 669 5.43 10.70 31.90
N ALA A 670 5.28 12.03 31.99
CA ALA A 670 5.65 12.95 30.91
C ALA A 670 7.14 12.84 30.54
N ALA A 671 8.05 12.77 31.51
CA ALA A 671 9.48 12.61 31.27
C ALA A 671 9.85 11.27 30.60
N ARG A 672 9.04 10.22 30.82
CA ARG A 672 9.21 8.93 30.11
C ARG A 672 8.76 9.01 28.65
N LEU A 673 7.69 9.75 28.37
CA LEU A 673 7.14 9.94 27.02
C LEU A 673 7.97 10.94 26.21
N ALA A 674 8.50 11.97 26.86
CA ALA A 674 9.33 13.02 26.26
C ALA A 674 10.80 12.93 26.73
N LYS A 675 11.46 11.79 26.50
CA LYS A 675 12.84 11.54 26.97
C LYS A 675 13.86 12.60 26.53
N SER A 676 13.64 13.19 25.36
CA SER A 676 14.52 14.18 24.76
C SER A 676 14.27 15.60 25.30
N SER A 677 13.16 15.84 26.00
CA SER A 677 12.80 17.15 26.54
C SER A 677 13.55 17.44 27.82
N LYS A 678 14.44 18.44 27.76
CA LYS A 678 15.15 18.95 28.94
C LYS A 678 14.19 19.74 29.82
N ALA A 679 13.23 20.46 29.24
CA ALA A 679 12.20 21.18 29.97
C ALA A 679 11.40 20.26 30.91
N THR A 680 10.92 19.11 30.39
CA THR A 680 10.15 18.15 31.19
C THR A 680 11.01 17.49 32.28
N ALA A 681 12.28 17.19 31.98
CA ALA A 681 13.21 16.65 32.96
C ALA A 681 13.51 17.66 34.09
N LYS A 682 13.68 18.95 33.76
CA LYS A 682 13.87 20.03 34.74
C LYS A 682 12.62 20.26 35.58
N LEU A 683 11.42 20.23 35.00
CA LEU A 683 10.16 20.31 35.76
C LEU A 683 10.07 19.17 36.79
N LEU A 684 10.38 17.94 36.40
CA LEU A 684 10.38 16.80 37.32
C LEU A 684 11.43 16.96 38.44
N ALA A 685 12.62 17.47 38.12
CA ALA A 685 13.65 17.75 39.12
C ALA A 685 13.20 18.84 40.09
N ALA A 686 12.65 19.95 39.58
CA ALA A 686 12.14 21.05 40.38
C ALA A 686 11.03 20.62 41.35
N VAL A 687 10.09 19.77 40.92
CA VAL A 687 9.04 19.24 41.81
C VAL A 687 9.61 18.23 42.82
N LYS A 688 10.65 17.47 42.45
CA LYS A 688 11.29 16.51 43.35
C LYS A 688 12.09 17.22 44.46
N ASP A 689 12.76 18.30 44.11
CA ASP A 689 13.62 19.08 45.00
C ASP A 689 12.88 20.26 45.63
N GLU A 690 11.59 20.44 45.26
CA GLU A 690 10.71 21.51 45.71
C GLU A 690 11.27 22.93 45.46
N ASP A 691 11.91 23.12 44.32
CA ASP A 691 12.54 24.37 43.91
C ASP A 691 11.63 25.17 42.97
N ALA A 692 11.02 26.23 43.50
CA ALA A 692 10.09 27.09 42.76
C ALA A 692 10.76 27.87 41.62
N ASN A 693 12.04 28.25 41.75
CA ASN A 693 12.76 28.99 40.71
C ASN A 693 13.07 28.07 39.53
N GLN A 694 13.57 26.87 39.80
CA GLN A 694 13.80 25.88 38.75
C GLN A 694 12.50 25.46 38.04
N TYR A 695 11.38 25.40 38.79
CA TYR A 695 10.08 25.12 38.20
C TYR A 695 9.67 26.22 37.22
N ARG A 696 9.83 27.49 37.59
CA ARG A 696 9.52 28.65 36.75
C ARG A 696 10.32 28.63 35.44
N ASP A 697 11.64 28.50 35.53
CA ASP A 697 12.52 28.46 34.36
C ASP A 697 12.15 27.31 33.40
N ALA A 698 11.82 26.14 33.96
CA ALA A 698 11.44 24.98 33.16
C ALA A 698 10.04 25.12 32.55
N TYR A 699 9.11 25.76 33.24
CA TYR A 699 7.77 26.09 32.75
C TYR A 699 7.83 27.11 31.60
N GLU A 700 8.63 28.18 31.74
CA GLU A 700 8.85 29.16 30.68
C GLU A 700 9.47 28.52 29.43
N ARG A 701 10.47 27.65 29.61
CA ARG A 701 11.04 26.88 28.50
C ARG A 701 9.99 25.98 27.83
N LEU A 702 9.11 25.34 28.59
CA LEU A 702 8.02 24.53 28.04
C LEU A 702 7.03 25.39 27.24
N LEU A 703 6.69 26.59 27.73
CA LEU A 703 5.85 27.56 27.04
C LEU A 703 6.46 28.01 25.71
N GLU A 704 7.76 28.33 25.70
CA GLU A 704 8.49 28.64 24.47
C GLU A 704 8.44 27.49 23.47
N LEU A 705 8.70 26.25 23.91
CA LEU A 705 8.66 25.07 23.06
C LEU A 705 7.27 24.85 22.45
N LYS A 706 6.20 24.96 23.26
CA LYS A 706 4.81 24.87 22.77
C LYS A 706 4.49 25.98 21.77
N SER A 707 5.01 27.21 21.94
CA SER A 707 4.84 28.30 20.98
C SER A 707 5.50 28.04 19.62
N ARG A 708 6.57 27.22 19.59
CA ARG A 708 7.31 26.82 18.37
C ARG A 708 6.75 25.59 17.67
N GLN A 709 5.76 24.91 18.27
CA GLN A 709 5.16 23.70 17.71
C GLN A 709 4.56 23.93 16.31
N ALA A 710 3.82 25.04 16.13
CA ALA A 710 3.21 25.37 14.85
C ALA A 710 4.25 25.57 13.73
N ASP A 711 5.37 26.23 14.04
CA ASP A 711 6.48 26.43 13.10
C ASP A 711 7.20 25.12 12.78
N LEU A 712 7.33 24.20 13.75
CA LEU A 712 7.90 22.86 13.53
C LEU A 712 7.01 22.01 12.62
N ASP A 713 5.69 22.03 12.84
CA ASP A 713 4.75 21.27 12.02
C ASP A 713 4.70 21.82 10.59
N LEU A 714 4.71 23.15 10.44
CA LEU A 714 4.87 23.82 9.15
C LEU A 714 6.17 23.41 8.45
N ARG A 715 7.29 23.43 9.17
CA ARG A 715 8.60 23.01 8.66
C ARG A 715 8.57 21.57 8.14
N ARG A 716 8.01 20.64 8.90
CA ARG A 716 7.89 19.22 8.52
C ARG A 716 7.03 19.04 7.27
N ALA A 717 5.90 19.73 7.18
CA ALA A 717 5.01 19.68 6.03
C ALA A 717 5.69 20.20 4.76
N LEU A 718 6.34 21.37 4.84
CA LEU A 718 7.03 21.99 3.71
C LEU A 718 8.25 21.18 3.26
N LEU A 719 9.04 20.63 4.19
CA LEU A 719 10.15 19.73 3.85
C LEU A 719 9.67 18.47 3.14
N THR A 720 8.56 17.88 3.59
CA THR A 720 7.98 16.68 2.96
C THR A 720 7.52 16.97 1.53
N LYS A 721 6.84 18.11 1.33
CA LYS A 721 6.40 18.57 0.00
C LYS A 721 7.59 18.84 -0.94
N LEU A 722 8.68 19.42 -0.42
CA LEU A 722 9.90 19.67 -1.19
C LEU A 722 10.65 18.36 -1.54
N GLU A 723 10.72 17.41 -0.61
CA GLU A 723 11.48 16.17 -0.74
C GLU A 723 10.99 15.29 -1.90
N GLY A 724 9.69 15.34 -2.22
CA GLY A 724 9.12 14.62 -3.37
C GLY A 724 9.67 15.04 -4.73
N ALA A 725 10.12 16.30 -4.88
CA ALA A 725 10.67 16.81 -6.13
C ALA A 725 12.17 17.16 -6.05
N ALA A 726 12.73 17.37 -4.85
CA ALA A 726 14.13 17.75 -4.65
C ALA A 726 14.68 17.21 -3.32
N PRO A 727 14.97 15.91 -3.22
CA PRO A 727 15.35 15.25 -1.98
C PRO A 727 16.69 15.77 -1.42
N ALA A 728 17.67 16.03 -2.30
CA ALA A 728 18.94 16.60 -1.88
C ALA A 728 18.77 18.01 -1.30
N TRP A 729 17.85 18.81 -1.85
CA TRP A 729 17.58 20.17 -1.40
C TRP A 729 16.84 20.21 -0.06
N ALA A 730 15.80 19.37 0.09
CA ALA A 730 15.11 19.19 1.37
C ALA A 730 16.09 18.76 2.48
N ARG A 731 17.02 17.84 2.18
CA ARG A 731 18.03 17.38 3.13
C ARG A 731 18.97 18.50 3.59
N VAL A 732 19.53 19.31 2.69
CA VAL A 732 20.45 20.39 3.09
C VAL A 732 19.74 21.50 3.90
N ILE A 733 18.45 21.75 3.66
CA ILE A 733 17.64 22.66 4.49
C ILE A 733 17.36 22.05 5.86
N ARG A 734 16.96 20.77 5.90
CA ARG A 734 16.74 20.00 7.14
C ARG A 734 17.98 20.04 8.03
N ASP A 735 19.14 19.78 7.42
CA ASP A 735 20.44 19.78 8.06
C ASP A 735 21.02 21.19 8.25
N ARG A 736 20.35 22.25 7.78
CA ARG A 736 20.82 23.64 7.87
C ARG A 736 22.26 23.83 7.38
N THR A 737 22.64 23.17 6.28
CA THR A 737 24.02 23.17 5.78
C THR A 737 24.32 24.37 4.87
N GLY A 738 25.45 25.04 5.12
CA GLY A 738 25.92 26.15 4.30
C GLY A 738 24.89 27.28 4.16
N VAL A 739 24.62 27.69 2.92
CA VAL A 739 23.67 28.77 2.61
C VAL A 739 22.21 28.40 2.93
N HIS A 740 21.89 27.11 3.06
CA HIS A 740 20.53 26.61 3.32
C HIS A 740 20.15 26.58 4.80
N GLY A 741 21.09 26.92 5.70
CA GLY A 741 20.81 27.13 7.12
C GLY A 741 20.36 28.54 7.48
N ARG A 742 20.29 29.47 6.51
CA ARG A 742 19.89 30.86 6.72
C ARG A 742 18.36 30.98 6.85
N GLY A 743 17.91 32.14 7.34
CA GLY A 743 16.47 32.48 7.48
C GLY A 743 15.76 32.84 6.19
N GLU A 744 16.50 33.04 5.09
CA GLU A 744 15.95 33.38 3.77
C GLU A 744 16.68 32.59 2.68
N PRO A 745 15.99 32.27 1.56
CA PRO A 745 16.63 31.65 0.39
C PRO A 745 17.77 32.52 -0.15
N PRO A 746 18.86 31.92 -0.67
CA PRO A 746 20.04 32.69 -1.10
C PRO A 746 19.76 33.75 -2.18
N ARG A 747 18.89 33.42 -3.14
CA ARG A 747 18.42 34.25 -4.27
C ARG A 747 17.06 33.74 -4.72
N ASP A 748 16.58 34.20 -5.89
CA ASP A 748 15.33 33.74 -6.50
C ASP A 748 15.29 32.21 -6.69
N PRO A 749 14.44 31.49 -5.92
CA PRO A 749 14.32 30.04 -6.03
C PRO A 749 13.69 29.58 -7.34
N ALA A 750 12.83 30.38 -7.96
CA ALA A 750 12.17 30.01 -9.21
C ALA A 750 13.18 29.97 -10.37
N ALA A 751 14.03 31.00 -10.47
CA ALA A 751 15.12 31.02 -11.44
C ALA A 751 16.14 29.90 -11.19
N ALA A 752 16.50 29.65 -9.92
CA ALA A 752 17.43 28.57 -9.55
C ALA A 752 16.86 27.17 -9.85
N TRP A 753 15.55 26.98 -9.72
CA TRP A 753 14.87 25.73 -10.07
C TRP A 753 14.96 25.43 -11.56
N ILE A 754 14.65 26.43 -12.42
CA ILE A 754 14.75 26.29 -13.87
C ILE A 754 16.20 26.00 -14.26
N TRP A 755 17.16 26.73 -13.68
CA TRP A 755 18.59 26.47 -13.90
C TRP A 755 18.94 25.02 -13.56
N ARG A 756 18.45 24.52 -12.42
CA ARG A 756 18.76 23.14 -11.98
C ARG A 756 18.14 22.08 -12.87
N GLN A 757 16.89 22.28 -13.31
CA GLN A 757 16.23 21.40 -14.28
C GLN A 757 16.97 21.35 -15.61
N LEU A 758 17.44 22.51 -16.12
CA LEU A 758 18.25 22.57 -17.34
C LEU A 758 19.58 21.85 -17.15
N ASN A 759 20.27 22.05 -16.02
CA ASN A 759 21.53 21.37 -15.73
C ASN A 759 21.36 19.85 -15.63
N ASP A 760 20.36 19.37 -14.89
CA ASP A 760 20.10 17.93 -14.71
C ASP A 760 19.72 17.25 -16.04
N GLU A 761 18.95 17.92 -16.89
CA GLU A 761 18.60 17.40 -18.22
C GLU A 761 19.81 17.41 -19.18
N LEU A 762 20.67 18.42 -19.13
CA LEU A 762 21.93 18.44 -19.90
C LEU A 762 22.89 17.35 -19.42
N ASP A 763 23.05 17.17 -18.10
CA ASP A 763 23.86 16.10 -17.50
C ASP A 763 23.31 14.71 -17.90
N ARG A 764 21.98 14.54 -17.91
CA ARG A 764 21.32 13.30 -18.38
C ARG A 764 21.66 13.02 -19.84
N ARG A 765 21.56 14.03 -20.72
CA ARG A 765 21.87 13.90 -22.16
C ARG A 765 23.35 13.60 -22.38
N ALA A 766 24.24 14.30 -21.67
CA ALA A 766 25.68 14.09 -21.75
C ALA A 766 26.12 12.71 -21.20
N GLY A 767 25.37 12.13 -20.26
CA GLY A 767 25.64 10.82 -19.69
C GLY A 767 25.43 9.64 -20.65
N VAL A 768 24.74 9.85 -21.78
CA VAL A 768 24.50 8.80 -22.78
C VAL A 768 25.60 8.81 -23.84
N SER A 769 26.45 7.78 -23.84
CA SER A 769 27.49 7.61 -24.87
C SER A 769 26.93 6.87 -26.09
N LEU A 770 26.87 7.55 -27.24
CA LEU A 770 26.51 6.93 -28.52
C LEU A 770 27.46 5.78 -28.90
N GLU A 771 28.77 5.96 -28.68
CA GLU A 771 29.79 4.94 -28.92
C GLU A 771 29.58 3.72 -27.98
N GLY A 772 29.23 3.97 -26.73
CA GLY A 772 28.86 2.93 -25.76
C GLY A 772 27.64 2.11 -26.19
N LEU A 773 26.59 2.79 -26.67
CA LEU A 773 25.39 2.13 -27.21
C LEU A 773 25.67 1.32 -28.48
N GLN A 774 26.49 1.85 -29.39
CA GLN A 774 26.90 1.15 -30.61
C GLN A 774 27.69 -0.13 -30.27
N THR A 775 28.70 -0.02 -29.40
CA THR A 775 29.49 -1.17 -28.94
C THR A 775 28.61 -2.23 -28.25
N LYS A 776 27.62 -1.79 -27.46
CA LYS A 776 26.64 -2.67 -26.82
C LYS A 776 25.76 -3.38 -27.86
N SER A 777 25.29 -2.68 -28.89
CA SER A 777 24.50 -3.25 -29.98
C SER A 777 25.28 -4.34 -30.75
N GLU A 778 26.54 -4.08 -31.09
CA GLU A 778 27.40 -5.03 -31.78
C GLU A 778 27.64 -6.31 -30.95
N LYS A 779 27.91 -6.16 -29.65
CA LYS A 779 28.04 -7.29 -28.72
C LYS A 779 26.76 -8.13 -28.63
N LEU A 780 25.61 -7.47 -28.51
CA LEU A 780 24.30 -8.16 -28.46
C LEU A 780 24.00 -8.89 -29.77
N ARG A 781 24.31 -8.31 -30.94
CA ARG A 781 24.12 -8.97 -32.26
C ARG A 781 24.96 -10.24 -32.39
N GLU A 782 26.21 -10.18 -31.95
CA GLU A 782 27.11 -11.32 -31.99
C GLU A 782 26.67 -12.43 -31.01
N GLN A 783 26.21 -12.06 -29.81
CA GLN A 783 25.60 -13.01 -28.87
C GLN A 783 24.34 -13.65 -29.45
N LEU A 784 23.43 -12.83 -30.02
CA LEU A 784 22.20 -13.29 -30.65
C LEU A 784 22.47 -14.32 -31.75
N ARG A 785 23.50 -14.07 -32.58
CA ARG A 785 23.92 -15.00 -33.63
C ARG A 785 24.38 -16.34 -33.06
N ARG A 786 25.23 -16.33 -32.03
CA ARG A 786 25.71 -17.57 -31.39
C ARG A 786 24.58 -18.37 -30.77
N VAL A 787 23.69 -17.71 -30.03
CA VAL A 787 22.50 -18.35 -29.41
C VAL A 787 21.57 -18.90 -30.49
N THR A 788 21.35 -18.17 -31.60
CA THR A 788 20.51 -18.63 -32.71
C THR A 788 21.09 -19.88 -33.39
N VAL A 789 22.40 -19.94 -33.62
CA VAL A 789 23.06 -21.15 -34.17
C VAL A 789 22.91 -22.33 -33.21
N GLY A 790 23.14 -22.12 -31.90
CA GLY A 790 22.93 -23.14 -30.88
C GLY A 790 21.47 -23.62 -30.83
N LEU A 791 20.51 -22.70 -30.90
CA LEU A 791 19.08 -23.01 -30.92
C LEU A 791 18.70 -23.87 -32.14
N ILE A 792 19.19 -23.50 -33.33
CA ILE A 792 18.96 -24.26 -34.56
C ILE A 792 19.54 -25.67 -34.43
N ASP A 793 20.79 -25.80 -33.94
CA ASP A 793 21.45 -27.08 -33.73
C ASP A 793 20.64 -27.98 -32.77
N GLN A 794 20.31 -27.49 -31.58
CA GLN A 794 19.58 -28.28 -30.58
C GLN A 794 18.17 -28.68 -31.07
N ARG A 795 17.46 -27.77 -31.77
CA ARG A 795 16.14 -28.09 -32.37
C ARG A 795 16.26 -29.14 -33.47
N ALA A 796 17.21 -28.97 -34.39
CA ALA A 796 17.43 -29.91 -35.49
C ALA A 796 17.74 -31.33 -34.99
N TRP A 797 18.60 -31.44 -33.97
CA TRP A 797 18.96 -32.74 -33.40
C TRP A 797 17.87 -33.33 -32.51
N SER A 798 17.09 -32.52 -31.81
CA SER A 798 15.91 -33.00 -31.05
C SER A 798 14.87 -33.59 -32.01
N ALA A 799 14.57 -32.89 -33.11
CA ALA A 799 13.67 -33.39 -34.15
C ALA A 799 14.21 -34.66 -34.81
N GLN A 800 15.51 -34.70 -35.12
CA GLN A 800 16.15 -35.88 -35.72
C GLN A 800 16.12 -37.10 -34.79
N ALA A 801 16.33 -36.90 -33.48
CA ALA A 801 16.23 -37.95 -32.48
C ALA A 801 14.81 -38.52 -32.35
N ARG A 802 13.78 -37.67 -32.46
CA ARG A 802 12.36 -38.10 -32.47
C ARG A 802 11.97 -38.84 -33.74
N ARG A 803 12.45 -38.37 -34.89
CA ARG A 803 12.14 -38.93 -36.22
C ARG A 803 12.80 -40.29 -36.46
N THR A 804 13.98 -40.55 -35.89
CA THR A 804 14.75 -41.76 -36.16
C THR A 804 14.39 -42.91 -35.22
N SER A 805 13.71 -43.93 -35.76
CA SER A 805 13.33 -45.16 -35.04
C SER A 805 14.54 -45.99 -34.59
N SER A 806 14.36 -46.83 -33.57
CA SER A 806 15.42 -47.75 -33.08
C SER A 806 15.95 -48.67 -34.19
N ARG A 807 15.08 -49.12 -35.11
CA ARG A 807 15.47 -49.92 -36.29
C ARG A 807 16.38 -49.13 -37.23
N GLN A 808 16.04 -47.88 -37.53
CA GLN A 808 16.89 -47.01 -38.36
C GLN A 808 18.23 -46.69 -37.69
N ARG A 809 18.25 -46.49 -36.36
CA ARG A 809 19.52 -46.28 -35.61
C ARG A 809 20.42 -47.52 -35.69
N GLN A 810 19.85 -48.72 -35.52
CA GLN A 810 20.59 -49.97 -35.68
C GLN A 810 21.07 -50.17 -37.13
N ALA A 811 20.27 -49.79 -38.13
CA ALA A 811 20.66 -49.84 -39.54
C ALA A 811 21.81 -48.86 -39.86
N LEU A 812 21.84 -47.65 -39.28
CA LEU A 812 22.95 -46.70 -39.43
C LEU A 812 24.26 -47.28 -38.87
N VAL A 813 24.24 -47.80 -37.64
CA VAL A 813 25.41 -48.43 -37.00
C VAL A 813 25.84 -49.68 -37.78
N GLY A 814 24.88 -50.53 -38.13
CA GLY A 814 25.13 -51.75 -38.88
C GLY A 814 25.64 -51.48 -40.29
N TRP A 815 25.26 -50.36 -40.93
CA TRP A 815 25.81 -49.93 -42.21
C TRP A 815 27.26 -49.50 -42.07
N LEU A 816 27.58 -48.66 -41.07
CA LEU A 816 28.96 -48.24 -40.79
C LEU A 816 29.89 -49.42 -40.53
N ASP A 817 29.44 -50.40 -39.74
CA ASP A 817 30.21 -51.62 -39.47
C ASP A 817 30.40 -52.47 -40.73
N THR A 818 29.38 -52.57 -41.59
CA THR A 818 29.50 -53.27 -42.88
C THR A 818 30.48 -52.54 -43.80
N ILE A 819 30.45 -51.20 -43.88
CA ILE A 819 31.39 -50.39 -44.67
C ILE A 819 32.84 -50.55 -44.17
N ARG A 820 33.05 -50.50 -42.85
CA ARG A 820 34.37 -50.76 -42.23
C ARG A 820 34.91 -52.15 -42.55
N ARG A 821 34.04 -53.17 -42.60
CA ARG A 821 34.40 -54.56 -42.95
C ARG A 821 34.74 -54.75 -44.43
N ILE A 822 34.24 -53.91 -45.34
CA ILE A 822 34.61 -53.93 -46.76
C ILE A 822 36.06 -53.46 -46.96
N GLY A 823 36.53 -52.50 -46.16
CA GLY A 823 37.93 -52.05 -46.14
C GLY A 823 38.47 -51.63 -47.51
N LYS A 824 39.63 -52.15 -47.91
CA LYS A 824 40.22 -51.90 -49.25
C LYS A 824 39.50 -52.61 -50.40
N GLY A 825 38.51 -53.47 -50.13
CA GLY A 825 37.59 -54.00 -51.14
C GLY A 825 38.08 -55.17 -52.01
N HIS A 826 39.04 -55.98 -51.57
CA HIS A 826 39.69 -57.04 -52.39
C HIS A 826 39.40 -58.49 -51.92
N GLY A 827 38.37 -58.72 -51.09
CA GLY A 827 38.06 -60.05 -50.51
C GLY A 827 36.89 -60.78 -51.18
N ILE A 828 36.87 -62.12 -51.10
CA ILE A 828 35.82 -62.99 -51.68
C ILE A 828 34.41 -62.65 -51.15
N ARG A 829 34.31 -62.16 -49.91
CA ARG A 829 33.02 -61.76 -49.29
C ARG A 829 32.62 -60.30 -49.56
N VAL A 830 33.40 -59.56 -50.35
CA VAL A 830 33.15 -58.12 -50.59
C VAL A 830 31.84 -57.89 -51.36
N SER A 831 31.50 -58.74 -52.32
CA SER A 831 30.21 -58.66 -53.05
C SER A 831 29.02 -58.83 -52.10
N LEU A 832 29.07 -59.82 -51.21
CA LEU A 832 28.05 -60.07 -50.19
C LEU A 832 27.94 -58.91 -49.19
N LEU A 833 29.08 -58.37 -48.72
CA LEU A 833 29.11 -57.22 -47.80
C LEU A 833 28.59 -55.94 -48.47
N ARG A 834 28.84 -55.74 -49.78
CA ARG A 834 28.31 -54.62 -50.55
C ARG A 834 26.79 -54.72 -50.71
N ALA A 835 26.27 -55.90 -51.00
CA ALA A 835 24.82 -56.15 -51.03
C ALA A 835 24.18 -55.89 -49.66
N GLU A 836 24.83 -56.33 -48.58
CA GLU A 836 24.38 -56.06 -47.20
C GLU A 836 24.40 -54.55 -46.87
N ALA A 837 25.44 -53.82 -47.29
CA ALA A 837 25.54 -52.37 -47.13
C ALA A 837 24.45 -51.64 -47.93
N ALA A 838 24.19 -52.04 -49.18
CA ALA A 838 23.12 -51.44 -50.00
C ALA A 838 21.74 -51.62 -49.35
N ARG A 839 21.46 -52.82 -48.82
CA ARG A 839 20.21 -53.10 -48.09
C ARG A 839 20.06 -52.23 -46.85
N LYS A 840 21.10 -52.15 -45.99
CA LYS A 840 21.07 -51.31 -44.78
C LYS A 840 20.99 -49.82 -45.10
N MET A 841 21.61 -49.37 -46.19
CA MET A 841 21.53 -47.98 -46.65
C MET A 841 20.10 -47.59 -47.04
N SER A 842 19.37 -48.49 -47.71
CA SER A 842 17.96 -48.28 -48.05
C SER A 842 17.09 -48.09 -46.79
N GLU A 843 17.33 -48.87 -45.74
CA GLU A 843 16.60 -48.78 -44.47
C GLU A 843 16.91 -47.51 -43.66
N CYS A 844 18.13 -46.97 -43.76
CA CYS A 844 18.55 -45.79 -43.01
C CYS A 844 18.50 -44.47 -43.79
N ARG A 845 18.14 -44.50 -45.08
CA ARG A 845 18.10 -43.29 -45.94
C ARG A 845 17.14 -42.21 -45.43
N SER A 846 16.01 -42.61 -44.85
CA SER A 846 15.03 -41.72 -44.22
C SER A 846 15.49 -41.12 -42.88
N ALA A 847 16.60 -41.61 -42.32
CA ALA A 847 17.26 -41.04 -41.14
C ALA A 847 18.26 -39.92 -41.49
N VAL A 848 18.41 -39.57 -42.76
CA VAL A 848 19.18 -38.39 -43.17
C VAL A 848 18.19 -37.30 -43.58
N PRO A 849 18.14 -36.15 -42.87
CA PRO A 849 17.10 -35.15 -43.10
C PRO A 849 17.39 -34.25 -44.30
N VAL A 850 18.66 -34.06 -44.71
CA VAL A 850 18.98 -33.20 -45.86
C VAL A 850 19.81 -33.94 -46.89
N TRP A 851 19.33 -33.92 -48.13
CA TRP A 851 19.97 -34.51 -49.29
C TRP A 851 20.29 -33.45 -50.33
N VAL A 852 21.53 -33.42 -50.80
CA VAL A 852 22.01 -32.51 -51.85
C VAL A 852 22.52 -33.35 -53.00
N MET A 853 21.74 -33.51 -54.07
CA MET A 853 22.10 -34.35 -55.21
C MET A 853 21.44 -33.88 -56.52
N PRO A 854 22.05 -34.15 -57.69
CA PRO A 854 21.43 -33.85 -58.99
C PRO A 854 20.15 -34.64 -59.19
N LEU A 855 19.24 -34.13 -60.03
CA LEU A 855 17.94 -34.77 -60.29
C LEU A 855 18.07 -36.24 -60.73
N SER A 856 19.04 -36.54 -61.59
CA SER A 856 19.36 -37.91 -62.03
C SER A 856 19.70 -38.88 -60.88
N ARG A 857 20.33 -38.39 -59.81
CA ARG A 857 20.63 -39.20 -58.63
C ARG A 857 19.40 -39.38 -57.75
N VAL A 858 18.47 -38.44 -57.73
CA VAL A 858 17.22 -38.56 -56.98
C VAL A 858 16.43 -39.78 -57.50
N VAL A 859 16.22 -39.85 -58.81
CA VAL A 859 15.47 -40.94 -59.45
C VAL A 859 16.17 -42.31 -59.40
N GLU A 860 17.50 -42.34 -59.37
CA GLU A 860 18.27 -43.58 -59.17
C GLU A 860 18.23 -44.08 -57.73
N ASN A 861 18.17 -43.17 -56.75
CA ASN A 861 18.32 -43.52 -55.35
C ASN A 861 16.97 -43.69 -54.64
N PHE A 862 15.97 -42.87 -54.93
CA PHE A 862 14.72 -42.85 -54.18
C PHE A 862 13.57 -43.45 -54.96
N ASP A 863 12.76 -44.28 -54.30
CA ASP A 863 11.48 -44.74 -54.84
C ASP A 863 10.42 -43.66 -54.54
N PRO A 864 9.86 -42.99 -55.57
CA PRO A 864 8.89 -41.92 -55.38
C PRO A 864 7.59 -42.38 -54.73
N ARG A 865 7.30 -43.69 -54.70
CA ARG A 865 6.12 -44.26 -54.04
C ARG A 865 6.24 -44.29 -52.52
N THR A 866 7.46 -44.30 -51.99
CA THR A 866 7.72 -44.51 -50.55
C THR A 866 8.52 -43.40 -49.91
N THR A 867 9.32 -42.66 -50.68
CA THR A 867 10.16 -41.57 -50.17
C THR A 867 9.46 -40.23 -50.37
N ARG A 868 9.36 -39.43 -49.30
CA ARG A 868 8.84 -38.06 -49.33
C ARG A 868 9.80 -37.10 -48.63
N PHE A 869 9.83 -35.86 -49.13
CA PHE A 869 10.55 -34.75 -48.52
C PHE A 869 9.54 -33.66 -48.14
N ASP A 870 9.74 -33.05 -46.98
CA ASP A 870 8.87 -31.96 -46.51
C ASP A 870 9.07 -30.68 -47.34
N VAL A 871 10.30 -30.45 -47.83
CA VAL A 871 10.64 -29.33 -48.71
C VAL A 871 11.59 -29.77 -49.82
N VAL A 872 11.31 -29.33 -51.05
CA VAL A 872 12.21 -29.49 -52.21
C VAL A 872 12.69 -28.10 -52.65
N ILE A 873 14.00 -27.92 -52.70
CA ILE A 873 14.66 -26.71 -53.20
C ILE A 873 15.29 -27.05 -54.54
N ILE A 874 14.85 -26.38 -55.59
CA ILE A 874 15.37 -26.53 -56.95
C ILE A 874 16.27 -25.34 -57.26
N ASP A 875 17.59 -25.56 -57.28
CA ASP A 875 18.56 -24.55 -57.71
C ASP A 875 18.73 -24.61 -59.24
N GLU A 876 18.93 -23.45 -59.86
CA GLU A 876 18.92 -23.30 -61.33
C GLU A 876 17.62 -23.82 -61.99
N ALA A 877 16.46 -23.64 -61.34
CA ALA A 877 15.16 -24.13 -61.83
C ALA A 877 14.80 -23.68 -63.27
N SER A 878 15.37 -22.57 -63.75
CA SER A 878 15.21 -22.12 -65.15
C SER A 878 15.82 -23.09 -66.18
N GLN A 879 16.68 -24.02 -65.75
CA GLN A 879 17.31 -25.05 -66.57
C GLN A 879 16.63 -26.42 -66.42
N SER A 880 15.55 -26.52 -65.64
CA SER A 880 14.75 -27.75 -65.51
C SER A 880 13.76 -27.82 -66.66
N ASP A 881 13.94 -28.78 -67.58
CA ASP A 881 13.02 -29.09 -68.68
C ASP A 881 12.13 -30.30 -68.32
N VAL A 882 10.98 -30.43 -68.97
CA VAL A 882 9.99 -31.51 -68.80
C VAL A 882 10.57 -32.90 -69.07
N MET A 883 11.71 -32.97 -69.77
CA MET A 883 12.40 -34.21 -70.18
C MET A 883 13.85 -34.32 -69.65
N ALA A 884 14.27 -33.45 -68.72
CA ALA A 884 15.64 -33.41 -68.18
C ALA A 884 15.96 -34.49 -67.14
#